data_AF-A0A7Y5RWC1-F1
#
_entry.id   AF-A0A7Y5RWC1-F1
#
_cell.length_a   1.000
_cell.length_b   1.000
_cell.length_c   1.000
_cell.angle_alpha   90.00
_cell.angle_beta   90.00
_cell.angle_gamma   90.00
#
_symmetry.space_group_name_H-M   'P 1'
#
loop_
_entity.id
_entity.type
_entity.pdbx_description
1 polymer ?
#
loop_
_entity_poly.entity_id
_entity_poly.type
_entity_poly.pdbx_seq_one_letter_code
_entity_poly.pdbx_strand_id
1 'polypeptide(L)'
;MTESPNKRPTTPIAIVGMGCLFPRAAGLKDFWHLLRTGGDGIRDVPPTHWSADDYFDPDPKAPDRTYCRRGGFLDAVAFDPSEFGVPPTAIEATDTSQLLALMVARAALEDAGYGLGREFDRERVSVILGVTGTQELVIPLGARLGHPIWRRALQQAGVAPEVADDVVRRIADAYVPWQENSFPGLLGNVVAGRIANRLDLRGTNCVVDAACASSLSAVHLAMMELESGRADVAVSGGVDALNDIFMHMCFSKTPALSPTGDARPFDKDADGTVLGEGVGLLVLKRLDDAEHGGDRIYAVIRGVGTSSDGRSQSIYAPYATGQARALRRAYAQARVDPRTIELIEAHGTGTKVGDVVEVEALRGVFAESAGGNDKASAWCAIGSVKSQIGHTKAAAGAAGLIKAALALYHRVLPPTVKVRRPNPRLGLETAPFYLNGESRPWLPRGDYPRRAAVSSFGFGGSNFHVVLEEYGGNQTGWDGSVEIVALSAQTSATLLHEIESWREAIAGGVTWPEFAAKAHASRRAFSTAHRHRLALTFERPPAADEAAATSGDDVPLMPGVCPASLAKPFIEAVEAIRRDPDAEWSRPNMTFGVGAASGKLAFLFPGQGSQYVGMGRDLACVFSEAQGALREADDAWRAFAEEQAAATADSRGGRLSDLIYPHTAFDDDTRTRQQALLTRTEHAQPALGAVSLAMLRVLERFGVRTDALAGHSFGELTALHAAGRMDAATMLRLAML
;
A
#
# COMPACT_ATOMS: atom_id res chain seq x y z
N MET A 1 -33.15 30.00 -5.14
CA MET A 1 -32.18 29.83 -6.23
C MET A 1 -31.27 31.05 -6.23
N THR A 2 -30.12 30.94 -5.59
CA THR A 2 -29.04 31.92 -5.61
C THR A 2 -27.87 31.26 -6.33
N GLU A 3 -27.36 31.91 -7.38
CA GLU A 3 -26.25 31.40 -8.19
C GLU A 3 -25.03 31.06 -7.31
N SER A 4 -24.47 29.87 -7.51
CA SER A 4 -23.34 29.34 -6.75
C SER A 4 -22.03 30.08 -7.13
N PRO A 5 -21.25 30.60 -6.16
CA PRO A 5 -20.18 31.58 -6.41
C PRO A 5 -18.84 31.01 -6.88
N ASN A 6 -18.75 29.82 -7.51
CA ASN A 6 -17.45 29.32 -7.98
C ASN A 6 -17.53 28.67 -9.38
N LYS A 7 -17.49 29.52 -10.42
CA LYS A 7 -17.49 29.13 -11.85
C LYS A 7 -16.10 28.81 -12.41
N ARG A 8 -15.00 28.92 -11.65
CA ARG A 8 -13.68 28.54 -12.20
C ARG A 8 -13.60 27.01 -12.37
N PRO A 9 -13.18 26.50 -13.53
CA PRO A 9 -12.81 25.09 -13.66
C PRO A 9 -11.71 24.77 -12.65
N THR A 10 -11.87 23.69 -11.91
CA THR A 10 -10.83 23.15 -11.04
C THR A 10 -9.81 22.45 -11.91
N THR A 11 -8.51 22.73 -11.70
CA THR A 11 -7.46 22.13 -12.52
C THR A 11 -7.17 20.74 -11.98
N PRO A 12 -7.40 19.66 -12.74
CA PRO A 12 -7.06 18.32 -12.27
C PRO A 12 -5.54 18.22 -12.05
N ILE A 13 -5.13 17.56 -10.98
CA ILE A 13 -3.72 17.43 -10.60
C ILE A 13 -3.31 15.96 -10.73
N ALA A 14 -2.33 15.69 -11.59
CA ALA A 14 -1.76 14.37 -11.78
C ALA A 14 -0.76 14.03 -10.67
N ILE A 15 -0.85 12.81 -10.15
CA ILE A 15 0.22 12.19 -9.36
C ILE A 15 1.17 11.50 -10.34
N VAL A 16 2.35 12.08 -10.54
CA VAL A 16 3.31 11.61 -11.57
C VAL A 16 4.44 10.75 -11.02
N GLY A 17 4.71 10.85 -9.72
CA GLY A 17 5.63 9.94 -9.02
C GLY A 17 5.33 9.85 -7.54
N MET A 18 5.78 8.78 -6.91
CA MET A 18 5.60 8.53 -5.48
C MET A 18 6.84 7.88 -4.86
N GLY A 19 7.10 8.20 -3.61
CA GLY A 19 8.11 7.55 -2.79
C GLY A 19 7.60 7.35 -1.37
N CYS A 20 7.98 6.26 -0.73
CA CYS A 20 7.63 6.04 0.66
C CYS A 20 8.59 5.13 1.42
N LEU A 21 8.59 5.30 2.74
CA LEU A 21 9.08 4.37 3.73
C LEU A 21 7.97 4.17 4.75
N PHE A 22 7.52 2.92 4.92
CA PHE A 22 6.51 2.54 5.90
C PHE A 22 6.96 1.27 6.63
N PRO A 23 6.37 0.95 7.79
CA PRO A 23 6.66 -0.27 8.53
C PRO A 23 6.58 -1.48 7.60
N ARG A 24 7.67 -2.27 7.52
CA ARG A 24 7.77 -3.44 6.64
C ARG A 24 7.68 -3.16 5.14
N ALA A 25 7.98 -1.92 4.74
CA ALA A 25 7.96 -1.49 3.34
C ALA A 25 9.04 -0.43 3.07
N ALA A 26 10.19 -0.85 2.55
CA ALA A 26 11.33 0.00 2.21
C ALA A 26 11.22 0.59 0.79
N GLY A 27 10.03 1.04 0.39
CA GLY A 27 9.79 1.61 -0.93
C GLY A 27 8.38 1.38 -1.46
N LEU A 28 8.10 1.94 -2.65
CA LEU A 28 6.77 1.92 -3.26
C LEU A 28 6.29 0.51 -3.64
N LYS A 29 7.19 -0.31 -4.21
CA LYS A 29 6.86 -1.70 -4.60
C LYS A 29 6.58 -2.58 -3.38
N ASP A 30 7.34 -2.36 -2.32
CA ASP A 30 7.25 -3.10 -1.06
C ASP A 30 5.95 -2.76 -0.37
N PHE A 31 5.61 -1.47 -0.37
CA PHE A 31 4.35 -1.00 0.17
C PHE A 31 3.16 -1.54 -0.63
N TRP A 32 3.21 -1.53 -1.97
CA TRP A 32 2.16 -2.16 -2.78
C TRP A 32 1.99 -3.64 -2.47
N HIS A 33 3.09 -4.38 -2.35
CA HIS A 33 3.06 -5.78 -1.98
C HIS A 33 2.40 -5.98 -0.60
N LEU A 34 2.85 -5.25 0.42
CA LEU A 34 2.27 -5.26 1.77
C LEU A 34 0.76 -4.97 1.74
N LEU A 35 0.34 -3.94 1.00
CA LEU A 35 -1.06 -3.57 0.83
C LEU A 35 -1.86 -4.68 0.16
N ARG A 36 -1.39 -5.21 -0.97
CA ARG A 36 -2.11 -6.20 -1.77
C ARG A 36 -2.24 -7.55 -1.08
N THR A 37 -1.25 -7.97 -0.30
CA THR A 37 -1.25 -9.25 0.42
C THR A 37 -1.90 -9.18 1.81
N GLY A 38 -2.24 -7.98 2.28
CA GLY A 38 -2.76 -7.78 3.64
C GLY A 38 -1.69 -8.02 4.71
N GLY A 39 -0.44 -7.67 4.45
CA GLY A 39 0.65 -7.81 5.41
C GLY A 39 0.49 -6.89 6.62
N ASP A 40 0.96 -7.37 7.78
CA ASP A 40 0.93 -6.67 9.05
C ASP A 40 2.31 -6.11 9.43
N GLY A 41 2.40 -4.78 9.52
CA GLY A 41 3.58 -4.03 9.93
C GLY A 41 3.64 -3.70 11.43
N ILE A 42 2.62 -4.06 12.21
CA ILE A 42 2.57 -3.76 13.65
C ILE A 42 3.37 -4.81 14.44
N ARG A 43 4.38 -4.36 15.18
CA ARG A 43 5.28 -5.19 16.00
C ARG A 43 5.45 -4.62 17.40
N ASP A 44 6.12 -5.35 18.28
CA ASP A 44 6.59 -4.81 19.56
C ASP A 44 7.61 -3.68 19.32
N VAL A 45 7.74 -2.77 20.29
CA VAL A 45 8.72 -1.68 20.25
C VAL A 45 10.13 -2.28 20.05
N PRO A 46 10.86 -1.89 19.00
CA PRO A 46 12.18 -2.44 18.76
C PRO A 46 13.21 -1.90 19.77
N PRO A 47 14.28 -2.66 20.10
CA PRO A 47 15.31 -2.24 21.05
C PRO A 47 16.03 -0.94 20.68
N THR A 48 15.99 -0.54 19.41
CA THR A 48 16.58 0.71 18.89
C THR A 48 15.81 1.97 19.29
N HIS A 49 14.63 1.85 19.91
CA HIS A 49 13.77 2.99 20.25
C HIS A 49 13.75 3.27 21.75
N TRP A 50 13.00 2.48 22.51
CA TRP A 50 12.88 2.61 23.96
C TRP A 50 12.53 1.26 24.59
N SER A 51 12.91 1.06 25.85
CA SER A 51 12.60 -0.18 26.57
C SER A 51 11.14 -0.19 27.00
N ALA A 52 10.35 -1.12 26.44
CA ALA A 52 8.96 -1.28 26.84
C ALA A 52 8.82 -1.59 28.35
N ASP A 53 9.75 -2.36 28.90
CA ASP A 53 9.74 -2.77 30.31
C ASP A 53 9.89 -1.59 31.28
N ASP A 54 10.56 -0.52 30.85
CA ASP A 54 10.79 0.66 31.68
C ASP A 54 9.51 1.49 31.88
N TYR A 55 8.54 1.39 30.96
CA TYR A 55 7.38 2.29 30.90
C TYR A 55 6.03 1.59 30.80
N PHE A 56 5.99 0.29 30.55
CA PHE A 56 4.74 -0.44 30.40
C PHE A 56 4.01 -0.61 31.72
N ASP A 57 2.72 -0.29 31.74
CA ASP A 57 1.78 -0.70 32.78
C ASP A 57 0.40 -0.96 32.14
N PRO A 58 -0.23 -2.12 32.39
CA PRO A 58 -1.54 -2.42 31.81
C PRO A 58 -2.66 -1.50 32.31
N ASP A 59 -2.51 -0.80 33.45
CA ASP A 59 -3.45 0.21 33.92
C ASP A 59 -3.24 1.53 33.15
N PRO A 60 -4.22 1.98 32.32
CA PRO A 60 -4.11 3.25 31.61
C PRO A 60 -3.94 4.47 32.53
N LYS A 61 -4.35 4.34 33.79
CA LYS A 61 -4.27 5.40 34.80
C LYS A 61 -2.94 5.45 35.56
N ALA A 62 -2.08 4.43 35.42
CA ALA A 62 -0.79 4.42 36.08
C ALA A 62 0.02 5.68 35.72
N PRO A 63 0.51 6.46 36.69
CA PRO A 63 1.23 7.70 36.41
C PRO A 63 2.53 7.36 35.66
N ASP A 64 2.89 8.19 34.68
CA ASP A 64 4.16 8.08 33.96
C ASP A 64 4.41 6.72 33.25
N ARG A 65 3.31 5.99 32.95
CA ARG A 65 3.32 4.72 32.23
C ARG A 65 2.49 4.75 30.95
N THR A 66 2.85 3.91 29.98
CA THR A 66 2.07 3.60 28.78
C THR A 66 1.52 2.18 28.86
N TYR A 67 0.28 1.98 28.39
CA TYR A 67 -0.34 0.66 28.33
C TYR A 67 -0.18 -0.01 26.96
N CYS A 68 0.65 0.56 26.07
CA CYS A 68 0.87 0.06 24.73
C CYS A 68 2.37 -0.14 24.46
N ARG A 69 2.74 -1.37 24.11
CA ARG A 69 4.11 -1.79 23.79
C ARG A 69 4.30 -2.18 22.32
N ARG A 70 3.32 -1.85 21.47
CA ARG A 70 3.29 -2.19 20.05
C ARG A 70 3.06 -0.96 19.18
N GLY A 71 3.56 -1.02 17.95
CA GLY A 71 3.44 0.06 16.96
C GLY A 71 3.92 -0.39 15.58
N GLY A 72 3.69 0.45 14.58
CA GLY A 72 4.33 0.33 13.27
C GLY A 72 5.62 1.12 13.27
N PHE A 73 6.77 0.44 13.23
CA PHE A 73 8.09 1.08 13.23
C PHE A 73 8.77 0.88 11.88
N LEU A 74 9.49 1.88 11.41
CA LEU A 74 10.35 1.75 10.23
C LEU A 74 11.43 0.71 10.49
N ASP A 75 11.81 0.00 9.44
CA ASP A 75 13.00 -0.84 9.47
C ASP A 75 14.26 0.03 9.31
N ALA A 76 15.42 -0.50 9.67
CA ALA A 76 16.68 0.22 9.52
C ALA A 76 16.89 0.67 8.06
N VAL A 77 17.31 1.91 7.84
CA VAL A 77 17.54 2.40 6.47
C VAL A 77 19.01 2.75 6.32
N ALA A 78 19.66 2.15 5.32
CA ALA A 78 20.99 2.56 4.93
C ALA A 78 20.93 3.99 4.36
N PHE A 79 21.58 4.92 5.03
CA PHE A 79 21.70 6.31 4.59
C PHE A 79 23.16 6.60 4.27
N ASP A 80 23.48 6.82 3.00
CA ASP A 80 24.80 7.32 2.61
C ASP A 80 24.79 8.85 2.68
N PRO A 81 25.44 9.46 3.68
CA PRO A 81 25.44 10.92 3.83
C PRO A 81 26.18 11.63 2.69
N SER A 82 27.13 10.96 2.03
CA SER A 82 27.94 11.54 0.95
C SER A 82 27.11 11.78 -0.32
N GLU A 83 26.15 10.90 -0.61
CA GLU A 83 25.21 11.07 -1.73
C GLU A 83 24.35 12.33 -1.62
N PHE A 84 24.15 12.82 -0.39
CA PHE A 84 23.33 13.99 -0.09
C PHE A 84 24.15 15.20 0.37
N GLY A 85 25.49 15.08 0.34
CA GLY A 85 26.44 16.08 0.81
C GLY A 85 26.33 16.39 2.31
N VAL A 86 25.71 15.51 3.10
CA VAL A 86 25.59 15.66 4.55
C VAL A 86 26.94 15.27 5.17
N PRO A 87 27.59 16.11 5.99
CA PRO A 87 28.81 15.71 6.69
C PRO A 87 28.52 14.55 7.66
N PRO A 88 29.32 13.47 7.71
CA PRO A 88 29.11 12.37 8.65
C PRO A 88 28.99 12.81 10.12
N THR A 89 29.75 13.83 10.51
CA THR A 89 29.71 14.42 11.86
C THR A 89 28.40 15.14 12.20
N ALA A 90 27.59 15.46 11.19
CA ALA A 90 26.30 16.14 11.37
C ALA A 90 25.13 15.16 11.57
N ILE A 91 25.32 13.86 11.30
CA ILE A 91 24.24 12.87 11.27
C ILE A 91 23.58 12.75 12.65
N GLU A 92 24.38 12.55 13.71
CA GLU A 92 23.85 12.35 15.07
C GLU A 92 23.05 13.55 15.59
N ALA A 93 23.30 14.77 15.08
CA ALA A 93 22.50 15.95 15.40
C ALA A 93 21.63 16.41 14.22
N THR A 94 21.18 15.49 13.37
CA THR A 94 20.13 15.73 12.37
C THR A 94 18.99 14.75 12.60
N ASP A 95 17.77 15.28 12.77
CA ASP A 95 16.58 14.45 12.99
C ASP A 95 16.36 13.44 11.86
N THR A 96 15.99 12.22 12.23
CA THR A 96 15.73 11.10 11.31
C THR A 96 14.71 11.48 10.23
N SER A 97 13.69 12.27 10.57
CA SER A 97 12.68 12.78 9.63
C SER A 97 13.30 13.62 8.52
N GLN A 98 14.35 14.41 8.81
CA GLN A 98 15.03 15.22 7.80
C GLN A 98 15.84 14.35 6.83
N LEU A 99 16.49 13.30 7.34
CA LEU A 99 17.33 12.40 6.53
C LEU A 99 16.48 11.49 5.65
N LEU A 100 15.47 10.83 6.23
CA LEU A 100 14.61 9.90 5.51
C LEU A 100 13.69 10.62 4.51
N ALA A 101 13.18 11.81 4.84
CA ALA A 101 12.41 12.60 3.87
C ALA A 101 13.24 13.00 2.66
N LEU A 102 14.55 13.28 2.84
CA LEU A 102 15.45 13.58 1.73
C LEU A 102 15.63 12.37 0.78
N MET A 103 15.83 11.17 1.34
CA MET A 103 15.89 9.94 0.54
C MET A 103 14.60 9.72 -0.24
N VAL A 104 13.45 9.84 0.44
CA VAL A 104 12.14 9.59 -0.16
C VAL A 104 11.79 10.64 -1.21
N ALA A 105 12.21 11.89 -1.03
CA ALA A 105 12.00 12.95 -2.02
C ALA A 105 12.79 12.68 -3.31
N ARG A 106 14.06 12.25 -3.17
CA ARG A 106 14.86 11.80 -4.32
C ARG A 106 14.18 10.64 -5.05
N ALA A 107 13.77 9.60 -4.32
CA ALA A 107 13.11 8.44 -4.90
C ALA A 107 11.79 8.80 -5.60
N ALA A 108 10.98 9.70 -5.02
CA ALA A 108 9.72 10.15 -5.63
C ALA A 108 9.95 10.96 -6.91
N LEU A 109 10.99 11.81 -6.95
CA LEU A 109 11.38 12.57 -8.15
C LEU A 109 11.95 11.66 -9.23
N GLU A 110 12.78 10.68 -8.88
CA GLU A 110 13.28 9.66 -9.81
C GLU A 110 12.14 8.82 -10.39
N ASP A 111 11.20 8.40 -9.55
CA ASP A 111 9.97 7.71 -9.98
C ASP A 111 9.13 8.59 -10.91
N ALA A 112 9.06 9.90 -10.69
CA ALA A 112 8.39 10.83 -11.61
C ALA A 112 9.15 11.06 -12.93
N GLY A 113 10.38 10.56 -13.07
CA GLY A 113 11.27 10.85 -14.21
C GLY A 113 11.96 12.22 -14.11
N TYR A 114 11.94 12.87 -12.94
CA TYR A 114 12.61 14.14 -12.63
C TYR A 114 13.90 13.92 -11.81
N GLY A 115 14.52 12.75 -11.97
CA GLY A 115 15.85 12.45 -11.42
C GLY A 115 16.97 13.22 -12.13
N LEU A 116 18.22 12.92 -11.78
CA LEU A 116 19.42 13.61 -12.29
C LEU A 116 19.58 13.58 -13.82
N GLY A 117 18.91 12.66 -14.53
CA GLY A 117 19.04 12.46 -15.97
C GLY A 117 18.10 13.30 -16.86
N ARG A 118 17.16 14.05 -16.29
CA ARG A 118 16.21 14.90 -17.05
C ARG A 118 16.43 16.37 -16.71
N GLU A 119 16.54 17.23 -17.71
CA GLU A 119 16.49 18.68 -17.50
C GLU A 119 15.05 19.14 -17.28
N PHE A 120 14.85 19.96 -16.24
CA PHE A 120 13.58 20.62 -15.93
C PHE A 120 13.85 21.91 -15.16
N ASP A 121 12.87 22.81 -15.14
CA ASP A 121 13.00 24.10 -14.44
C ASP A 121 12.89 23.91 -12.92
N ARG A 122 14.05 23.92 -12.26
CA ARG A 122 14.17 23.78 -10.80
C ARG A 122 13.65 25.00 -10.03
N GLU A 123 13.53 26.18 -10.66
CA GLU A 123 12.92 27.37 -10.05
C GLU A 123 11.41 27.22 -9.84
N ARG A 124 10.83 26.25 -10.54
CA ARG A 124 9.40 25.99 -10.58
C ARG A 124 9.01 24.72 -9.83
N VAL A 125 9.88 24.25 -8.93
CA VAL A 125 9.64 23.07 -8.09
C VAL A 125 9.50 23.45 -6.63
N SER A 126 8.29 23.29 -6.09
CA SER A 126 7.96 23.56 -4.69
C SER A 126 8.02 22.30 -3.83
N VAL A 127 8.30 22.45 -2.53
CA VAL A 127 8.36 21.38 -1.53
C VAL A 127 7.48 21.76 -0.32
N ILE A 128 6.27 21.21 -0.24
CA ILE A 128 5.31 21.54 0.82
C ILE A 128 4.95 20.26 1.57
N LEU A 129 5.32 20.16 2.85
CA LEU A 129 5.22 18.90 3.59
C LEU A 129 4.37 19.01 4.86
N GLY A 130 3.64 17.94 5.17
CA GLY A 130 3.02 17.77 6.48
C GLY A 130 4.05 17.22 7.47
N VAL A 131 4.38 18.00 8.50
CA VAL A 131 5.31 17.61 9.57
C VAL A 131 4.68 18.05 10.88
N THR A 132 4.54 17.15 11.84
CA THR A 132 3.83 17.44 13.10
C THR A 132 4.65 17.13 14.33
N GLY A 133 4.33 17.83 15.40
CA GLY A 133 4.78 17.49 16.74
C GLY A 133 6.26 17.81 17.00
N THR A 134 6.69 17.38 18.18
CA THR A 134 8.05 17.56 18.66
C THR A 134 8.99 16.68 17.84
N GLN A 135 10.01 17.28 17.25
CA GLN A 135 11.06 16.58 16.52
C GLN A 135 11.91 15.75 17.49
N GLU A 136 12.46 14.62 17.02
CA GLU A 136 13.24 13.63 17.75
C GLU A 136 14.26 14.28 18.70
N LEU A 137 15.05 15.21 18.16
CA LEU A 137 16.19 15.77 18.88
C LEU A 137 15.81 16.74 20.00
N VAL A 138 14.56 17.22 20.05
CA VAL A 138 14.13 18.19 21.08
C VAL A 138 14.21 17.58 22.47
N ILE A 139 13.80 16.32 22.64
CA ILE A 139 13.77 15.66 23.95
C ILE A 139 15.19 15.32 24.45
N PRO A 140 16.05 14.63 23.68
CA PRO A 140 17.44 14.37 24.07
C PRO A 140 18.24 15.64 24.38
N LEU A 141 18.16 16.66 23.52
CA LEU A 141 18.90 17.91 23.71
C LEU A 141 18.36 18.69 24.92
N GLY A 142 17.03 18.69 25.11
CA GLY A 142 16.38 19.28 26.27
C GLY A 142 16.77 18.60 27.58
N ALA A 143 16.85 17.27 27.60
CA ALA A 143 17.29 16.50 28.77
C ALA A 143 18.69 16.93 29.24
N ARG A 144 19.60 17.24 28.30
CA ARG A 144 20.95 17.73 28.64
C ARG A 144 20.96 19.09 29.34
N LEU A 145 19.92 19.90 29.20
CA LEU A 145 19.78 21.18 29.91
C LEU A 145 19.50 20.99 31.42
N GLY A 146 19.02 19.79 31.82
CA GLY A 146 18.74 19.44 33.21
C GLY A 146 19.98 19.14 34.05
N HIS A 147 21.14 18.89 33.43
CA HIS A 147 22.37 18.46 34.12
C HIS A 147 22.77 19.33 35.33
N PRO A 148 22.71 20.68 35.27
CA PRO A 148 23.05 21.50 36.43
C PRO A 148 22.07 21.32 37.60
N ILE A 149 20.79 21.06 37.31
CA ILE A 149 19.76 20.83 38.33
C ILE A 149 19.99 19.48 39.01
N TRP A 150 20.21 18.42 38.22
CA TRP A 150 20.46 17.07 38.75
C TRP A 150 21.72 17.02 39.59
N ARG A 151 22.81 17.65 39.14
CA ARG A 151 24.05 17.74 39.92
C ARG A 151 23.82 18.39 41.28
N ARG A 152 23.11 19.53 41.33
CA ARG A 152 22.77 20.20 42.59
C ARG A 152 21.89 19.33 43.48
N ALA A 153 20.89 18.67 42.91
CA ALA A 153 19.99 17.79 43.67
C ALA A 153 20.74 16.59 44.29
N LEU A 154 21.63 15.95 43.54
CA LEU A 154 22.47 14.85 44.02
C LEU A 154 23.38 15.31 45.17
N GLN A 155 24.05 16.45 45.00
CA GLN A 155 24.91 17.03 46.04
C GLN A 155 24.11 17.41 47.30
N GLN A 156 22.91 17.99 47.14
CA GLN A 156 22.00 18.30 48.24
C GLN A 156 21.50 17.04 48.96
N ALA A 157 21.40 15.92 48.26
CA ALA A 157 21.09 14.61 48.82
C ALA A 157 22.30 13.92 49.48
N GLY A 158 23.46 14.58 49.52
CA GLY A 158 24.68 14.06 50.17
C GLY A 158 25.55 13.18 49.28
N VAL A 159 25.30 13.12 47.97
CA VAL A 159 26.18 12.42 47.02
C VAL A 159 27.47 13.21 46.83
N ALA A 160 28.62 12.54 46.95
CA ALA A 160 29.94 13.17 46.75
C ALA A 160 30.04 13.83 45.36
N PRO A 161 30.67 15.01 45.22
CA PRO A 161 30.72 15.75 43.95
C PRO A 161 31.21 14.92 42.77
N GLU A 162 32.23 14.09 42.96
CA GLU A 162 32.82 13.25 41.93
C GLU A 162 31.84 12.17 41.44
N VAL A 163 31.06 11.61 42.37
CA VAL A 163 30.01 10.62 42.06
C VAL A 163 28.83 11.31 41.36
N ALA A 164 28.44 12.50 41.82
CA ALA A 164 27.37 13.27 41.18
C ALA A 164 27.76 13.66 39.74
N ASP A 165 29.02 14.04 39.50
CA ASP A 165 29.55 14.33 38.18
C ASP A 165 29.61 13.08 37.30
N ASP A 166 30.04 11.93 37.82
CA ASP A 166 30.04 10.67 37.06
C ASP A 166 28.62 10.24 36.68
N VAL A 167 27.66 10.33 37.61
CA VAL A 167 26.24 10.02 37.32
C VAL A 167 25.69 10.94 36.23
N VAL A 168 25.88 12.25 36.36
CA VAL A 168 25.40 13.22 35.35
C VAL A 168 26.09 13.00 34.01
N ARG A 169 27.39 12.65 34.00
CA ARG A 169 28.13 12.31 32.78
C ARG A 169 27.55 11.06 32.10
N ARG A 170 27.27 9.99 32.84
CA ARG A 170 26.65 8.77 32.28
C ARG A 170 25.26 9.03 31.69
N ILE A 171 24.46 9.87 32.36
CA ILE A 171 23.17 10.31 31.80
C ILE A 171 23.39 11.13 30.54
N ALA A 172 24.36 12.04 30.55
CA ALA A 172 24.70 12.85 29.38
C ALA A 172 25.14 11.98 28.19
N ASP A 173 25.97 10.97 28.43
CA ASP A 173 26.50 10.08 27.39
C ASP A 173 25.40 9.22 26.72
N ALA A 174 24.21 9.13 27.33
CA ALA A 174 23.03 8.49 26.73
C ALA A 174 22.25 9.39 25.74
N TYR A 175 22.61 10.67 25.61
CA TYR A 175 21.93 11.62 24.72
C TYR A 175 22.90 12.29 23.74
N VAL A 176 22.40 12.66 22.57
CA VAL A 176 23.16 13.43 21.57
C VAL A 176 23.71 14.72 22.19
N PRO A 177 25.02 15.03 22.05
CA PRO A 177 25.59 16.26 22.58
C PRO A 177 25.13 17.50 21.80
N TRP A 178 25.08 18.64 22.49
CA TRP A 178 24.90 19.93 21.82
C TRP A 178 26.10 20.24 20.92
N GLN A 179 25.81 20.46 19.64
CA GLN A 179 26.78 20.83 18.61
C GLN A 179 26.18 21.86 17.65
N GLU A 180 26.99 22.40 16.74
CA GLU A 180 26.57 23.44 15.78
C GLU A 180 25.33 23.01 14.97
N ASN A 181 25.28 21.73 14.56
CA ASN A 181 24.16 21.18 13.79
C ASN A 181 22.91 20.87 14.61
N SER A 182 22.96 20.92 15.95
CA SER A 182 21.82 20.58 16.81
C SER A 182 20.59 21.45 16.56
N PHE A 183 20.78 22.77 16.37
CA PHE A 183 19.64 23.67 16.15
C PHE A 183 19.00 23.46 14.77
N PRO A 184 19.73 23.48 13.63
CA PRO A 184 19.13 23.10 12.35
C PRO A 184 18.54 21.68 12.34
N GLY A 185 19.16 20.76 13.06
CA GLY A 185 18.76 19.36 13.14
C GLY A 185 17.44 19.11 13.84
N LEU A 186 17.06 19.92 14.83
CA LEU A 186 15.81 19.75 15.60
C LEU A 186 14.60 20.48 15.01
N LEU A 187 14.77 21.25 13.93
CA LEU A 187 13.74 22.12 13.37
C LEU A 187 12.88 21.42 12.33
N GLY A 188 11.56 21.35 12.57
CA GLY A 188 10.61 20.69 11.65
C GLY A 188 10.55 21.33 10.26
N ASN A 189 10.69 22.65 10.14
CA ASN A 189 10.71 23.33 8.83
C ASN A 189 11.93 22.95 7.98
N VAL A 190 13.02 22.52 8.61
CA VAL A 190 14.25 22.11 7.92
C VAL A 190 14.05 20.77 7.19
N VAL A 191 13.00 19.98 7.48
CA VAL A 191 12.64 18.80 6.69
C VAL A 191 12.42 19.19 5.22
N ALA A 192 11.54 20.15 4.94
CA ALA A 192 11.31 20.66 3.58
C ALA A 192 12.50 21.46 3.05
N GLY A 193 13.12 22.29 3.91
CA GLY A 193 14.26 23.12 3.53
C GLY A 193 15.49 22.32 3.11
N ARG A 194 15.76 21.18 3.75
CA ARG A 194 16.88 20.30 3.41
C ARG A 194 16.66 19.58 2.09
N ILE A 195 15.43 19.14 1.79
CA ILE A 195 15.06 18.62 0.48
C ILE A 195 15.32 19.66 -0.60
N ALA A 196 14.77 20.87 -0.44
CA ALA A 196 14.95 21.95 -1.40
C ALA A 196 16.44 22.30 -1.60
N ASN A 197 17.20 22.42 -0.51
CA ASN A 197 18.62 22.73 -0.55
C ASN A 197 19.46 21.65 -1.23
N ARG A 198 19.23 20.37 -0.93
CA ARG A 198 20.08 19.26 -1.42
C ARG A 198 19.72 18.76 -2.80
N LEU A 199 18.48 18.96 -3.23
CA LEU A 199 18.03 18.63 -4.57
C LEU A 199 17.96 19.87 -5.49
N ASP A 200 18.50 21.02 -5.04
CA ASP A 200 18.52 22.30 -5.76
C ASP A 200 17.15 22.72 -6.31
N LEU A 201 16.11 22.63 -5.48
CA LEU A 201 14.74 23.03 -5.82
C LEU A 201 14.50 24.43 -5.28
N ARG A 202 14.14 25.39 -6.15
CA ARG A 202 14.13 26.82 -5.82
C ARG A 202 12.73 27.43 -5.79
N GLY A 203 11.68 26.60 -5.83
CA GLY A 203 10.31 27.02 -5.56
C GLY A 203 10.02 27.19 -4.07
N THR A 204 8.74 27.36 -3.74
CA THR A 204 8.27 27.51 -2.36
C THR A 204 8.62 26.26 -1.55
N ASN A 205 9.30 26.41 -0.40
CA ASN A 205 9.44 25.33 0.56
C ASN A 205 8.87 25.71 1.93
N CYS A 206 8.03 24.84 2.50
CA CYS A 206 7.46 25.04 3.84
C CYS A 206 6.91 23.73 4.43
N VAL A 207 6.56 23.78 5.72
CA VAL A 207 5.86 22.71 6.41
C VAL A 207 4.53 23.20 6.99
N VAL A 208 3.57 22.29 7.12
CA VAL A 208 2.27 22.54 7.77
C VAL A 208 1.94 21.51 8.83
N ASP A 209 1.28 21.97 9.90
CA ASP A 209 0.79 21.13 10.98
C ASP A 209 -0.74 21.28 11.11
N ALA A 210 -1.43 20.22 10.71
CA ALA A 210 -2.85 19.98 10.95
C ALA A 210 -3.02 18.61 11.67
N ALA A 211 -2.10 18.28 12.58
CA ALA A 211 -2.00 16.99 13.25
C ALA A 211 -2.07 15.82 12.25
N CYS A 212 -2.95 14.85 12.48
CA CYS A 212 -3.13 13.68 11.61
C CYS A 212 -3.51 14.02 10.15
N ALA A 213 -4.00 15.23 9.89
CA ALA A 213 -4.38 15.68 8.54
C ALA A 213 -3.28 16.47 7.80
N SER A 214 -2.09 16.61 8.39
CA SER A 214 -1.01 17.45 7.85
C SER A 214 -0.60 17.14 6.42
N SER A 215 -0.48 15.85 6.05
CA SER A 215 -0.15 15.47 4.67
C SER A 215 -1.22 15.87 3.65
N LEU A 216 -2.51 15.76 3.98
CA LEU A 216 -3.57 16.23 3.07
C LEU A 216 -3.67 17.75 3.03
N SER A 217 -3.34 18.43 4.14
CA SER A 217 -3.19 19.89 4.17
C SER A 217 -2.04 20.36 3.27
N ALA A 218 -0.90 19.67 3.32
CA ALA A 218 0.25 19.95 2.46
C ALA A 218 -0.10 19.74 0.98
N VAL A 219 -0.77 18.62 0.64
CA VAL A 219 -1.24 18.36 -0.73
C VAL A 219 -2.21 19.44 -1.20
N HIS A 220 -3.14 19.88 -0.35
CA HIS A 220 -4.06 20.97 -0.67
C HIS A 220 -3.32 22.27 -1.02
N LEU A 221 -2.28 22.64 -0.26
CA LEU A 221 -1.47 23.84 -0.55
C LEU A 221 -0.58 23.67 -1.79
N ALA A 222 -0.03 22.47 -2.01
CA ALA A 222 0.71 22.15 -3.22
C ALA A 222 -0.16 22.29 -4.49
N MET A 223 -1.43 21.86 -4.40
CA MET A 223 -2.40 22.09 -5.48
C MET A 223 -2.62 23.58 -5.72
N MET A 224 -2.74 24.41 -4.68
CA MET A 224 -2.87 25.86 -4.86
C MET A 224 -1.64 26.50 -5.53
N GLU A 225 -0.43 26.05 -5.21
CA GLU A 225 0.80 26.51 -5.88
C GLU A 225 0.78 26.17 -7.37
N LEU A 226 0.41 24.93 -7.72
CA LEU A 226 0.27 24.46 -9.10
C LEU A 226 -0.85 25.21 -9.85
N GLU A 227 -2.03 25.34 -9.26
CA GLU A 227 -3.18 26.04 -9.87
C GLU A 227 -2.91 27.52 -10.10
N SER A 228 -2.14 28.15 -9.20
CA SER A 228 -1.75 29.55 -9.35
C SER A 228 -0.67 29.80 -10.41
N GLY A 229 -0.06 28.74 -10.94
CA GLY A 229 1.08 28.83 -11.85
C GLY A 229 2.33 29.39 -11.18
N ARG A 230 2.51 29.23 -9.86
CA ARG A 230 3.78 29.54 -9.16
C ARG A 230 4.78 28.38 -9.20
N ALA A 231 4.27 27.16 -9.29
CA ALA A 231 5.06 25.95 -9.49
C ALA A 231 4.53 25.17 -10.70
N ASP A 232 5.40 24.40 -11.33
CA ASP A 232 5.06 23.46 -12.40
C ASP A 232 5.15 22.01 -11.91
N VAL A 233 5.95 21.78 -10.86
CA VAL A 233 6.05 20.52 -10.12
C VAL A 233 5.98 20.83 -8.63
N ALA A 234 5.28 20.00 -7.86
CA ALA A 234 5.27 20.09 -6.41
C ALA A 234 5.57 18.74 -5.76
N VAL A 235 6.54 18.70 -4.85
CA VAL A 235 6.77 17.58 -3.94
C VAL A 235 5.95 17.82 -2.68
N SER A 236 5.03 16.91 -2.38
CA SER A 236 4.11 17.06 -1.24
C SER A 236 3.81 15.73 -0.58
N GLY A 237 3.45 15.75 0.70
CA GLY A 237 3.16 14.52 1.45
C GLY A 237 3.26 14.74 2.94
N GLY A 238 3.68 13.72 3.68
CA GLY A 238 3.91 13.86 5.12
C GLY A 238 5.04 12.98 5.65
N VAL A 239 5.62 13.42 6.77
CA VAL A 239 6.82 12.84 7.37
C VAL A 239 6.61 12.70 8.86
N ASP A 240 6.81 11.49 9.36
CA ASP A 240 6.82 11.18 10.78
C ASP A 240 7.68 9.94 11.03
N ALA A 241 8.99 10.13 11.19
CA ALA A 241 9.96 9.04 11.14
C ALA A 241 10.32 8.42 12.49
N LEU A 242 9.78 8.92 13.62
CA LEU A 242 10.11 8.40 14.94
C LEU A 242 8.91 8.43 15.90
N ASN A 243 8.66 7.28 16.53
CA ASN A 243 7.75 7.10 17.65
C ASN A 243 8.53 6.83 18.94
N ASP A 244 8.83 7.89 19.67
CA ASP A 244 9.47 7.78 20.97
C ASP A 244 8.46 7.49 22.10
N ILE A 245 9.01 7.28 23.31
CA ILE A 245 8.20 7.09 24.51
C ILE A 245 7.31 8.31 24.82
N PHE A 246 7.75 9.53 24.49
CA PHE A 246 6.97 10.74 24.74
C PHE A 246 5.63 10.70 23.99
N MET A 247 5.63 10.33 22.72
CA MET A 247 4.39 10.22 21.94
C MET A 247 3.48 9.08 22.42
N HIS A 248 4.05 7.93 22.80
CA HIS A 248 3.27 6.85 23.42
C HIS A 248 2.58 7.32 24.72
N MET A 249 3.29 8.09 25.55
CA MET A 249 2.74 8.68 26.76
C MET A 249 1.61 9.67 26.47
N CYS A 250 1.79 10.59 25.53
CA CYS A 250 0.74 11.55 25.13
C CYS A 250 -0.57 10.85 24.73
N PHE A 251 -0.46 9.78 23.93
CA PHE A 251 -1.63 9.04 23.45
C PHE A 251 -2.21 8.09 24.51
N SER A 252 -1.39 7.56 25.43
CA SER A 252 -1.89 6.83 26.59
C SER A 252 -2.68 7.72 27.55
N LYS A 253 -2.28 8.99 27.73
CA LYS A 253 -2.99 9.93 28.63
C LYS A 253 -4.20 10.60 27.97
N THR A 254 -4.32 10.50 26.64
CA THR A 254 -5.52 10.89 25.87
C THR A 254 -6.37 9.66 25.49
N PRO A 255 -6.44 8.65 26.38
CA PRO A 255 -6.65 7.21 26.13
C PRO A 255 -7.04 6.82 24.68
N ALA A 256 -6.12 7.03 23.73
CA ALA A 256 -6.36 6.82 22.30
C ALA A 256 -5.74 5.51 21.80
N LEU A 257 -4.73 4.97 22.51
CA LEU A 257 -4.08 3.72 22.13
C LEU A 257 -4.97 2.51 22.40
N SER A 258 -4.79 1.46 21.62
CA SER A 258 -5.41 0.15 21.80
C SER A 258 -4.69 -0.62 22.92
N PRO A 259 -5.40 -1.07 23.97
CA PRO A 259 -4.84 -1.95 24.99
C PRO A 259 -4.46 -3.34 24.46
N THR A 260 -5.08 -3.81 23.38
CA THR A 260 -4.70 -5.07 22.72
C THR A 260 -3.49 -4.93 21.79
N GLY A 261 -3.06 -3.68 21.51
CA GLY A 261 -1.86 -3.41 20.73
C GLY A 261 -2.05 -3.55 19.23
N ASP A 262 -3.27 -3.40 18.72
CA ASP A 262 -3.58 -3.39 17.28
C ASP A 262 -4.59 -2.30 16.90
N ALA A 263 -4.37 -1.66 15.75
CA ALA A 263 -5.39 -0.82 15.12
C ALA A 263 -6.37 -1.70 14.33
N ARG A 264 -7.63 -1.74 14.75
CA ARG A 264 -8.68 -2.60 14.16
C ARG A 264 -9.84 -1.75 13.62
N PRO A 265 -9.60 -0.90 12.61
CA PRO A 265 -10.64 -0.03 12.07
C PRO A 265 -11.87 -0.84 11.64
N PHE A 266 -13.03 -0.39 12.07
CA PHE A 266 -14.36 -0.93 11.73
C PHE A 266 -14.71 -2.29 12.35
N ASP A 267 -13.80 -2.93 13.08
CA ASP A 267 -14.11 -4.18 13.79
C ASP A 267 -15.03 -3.93 14.99
N LYS A 268 -15.89 -4.91 15.30
CA LYS A 268 -16.76 -4.89 16.48
C LYS A 268 -15.98 -4.64 17.78
N ASP A 269 -14.78 -5.20 17.88
CA ASP A 269 -13.94 -5.18 19.07
C ASP A 269 -12.84 -4.10 19.00
N ALA A 270 -12.95 -3.15 18.06
CA ALA A 270 -12.07 -1.99 17.96
C ALA A 270 -11.99 -1.24 19.29
N ASP A 271 -10.77 -1.00 19.78
CA ASP A 271 -10.49 -0.52 21.13
C ASP A 271 -9.49 0.63 21.23
N GLY A 272 -9.08 1.19 20.09
CA GLY A 272 -8.11 2.27 20.00
C GLY A 272 -7.25 2.16 18.75
N THR A 273 -6.25 3.02 18.67
CA THR A 273 -5.26 3.01 17.59
C THR A 273 -3.90 2.50 18.08
N VAL A 274 -2.95 2.30 17.18
CA VAL A 274 -1.53 2.16 17.54
C VAL A 274 -0.73 3.16 16.72
N LEU A 275 0.36 3.67 17.28
CA LEU A 275 1.20 4.63 16.56
C LEU A 275 1.97 3.92 15.45
N GLY A 276 2.15 4.64 14.35
CA GLY A 276 2.95 4.22 13.21
C GLY A 276 3.97 5.30 12.87
N GLU A 277 5.08 4.90 12.28
CA GLU A 277 6.08 5.77 11.65
C GLU A 277 5.88 5.72 10.13
N GLY A 278 6.29 6.75 9.42
CA GLY A 278 6.18 6.75 7.98
C GLY A 278 6.62 8.04 7.32
N VAL A 279 7.14 7.89 6.11
CA VAL A 279 7.44 8.97 5.19
C VAL A 279 6.75 8.64 3.88
N GLY A 280 5.85 9.51 3.40
CA GLY A 280 5.16 9.31 2.13
C GLY A 280 5.10 10.62 1.37
N LEU A 281 5.72 10.64 0.18
CA LEU A 281 5.81 11.81 -0.69
C LEU A 281 5.29 11.51 -2.09
N LEU A 282 4.63 12.50 -2.68
CA LEU A 282 4.07 12.50 -4.02
C LEU A 282 4.69 13.64 -4.83
N VAL A 283 4.90 13.41 -6.11
CA VAL A 283 5.24 14.42 -7.11
C VAL A 283 3.98 14.75 -7.90
N LEU A 284 3.58 16.01 -7.86
CA LEU A 284 2.32 16.51 -8.38
C LEU A 284 2.56 17.50 -9.52
N LYS A 285 1.73 17.41 -10.56
CA LYS A 285 1.68 18.35 -11.69
C LYS A 285 0.24 18.67 -12.08
N ARG A 286 0.03 19.79 -12.76
CA ARG A 286 -1.24 19.98 -13.50
C ARG A 286 -1.38 18.86 -14.53
N LEU A 287 -2.58 18.30 -14.68
CA LEU A 287 -2.81 17.15 -15.56
C LEU A 287 -2.34 17.45 -16.99
N ASP A 288 -2.77 18.57 -17.55
CA ASP A 288 -2.37 18.98 -18.90
C ASP A 288 -0.84 19.00 -19.05
N ASP A 289 -0.09 19.55 -18.09
CA ASP A 289 1.37 19.59 -18.16
C ASP A 289 2.02 18.21 -18.03
N ALA A 290 1.39 17.29 -17.30
CA ALA A 290 1.84 15.91 -17.20
C ALA A 290 1.65 15.17 -18.55
N GLU A 291 0.50 15.36 -19.19
CA GLU A 291 0.19 14.78 -20.50
C GLU A 291 1.12 15.33 -21.59
N HIS A 292 1.29 16.66 -21.66
CA HIS A 292 2.22 17.29 -22.59
C HIS A 292 3.68 16.88 -22.31
N GLY A 293 4.01 16.65 -21.04
CA GLY A 293 5.33 16.20 -20.61
C GLY A 293 5.62 14.72 -20.86
N GLY A 294 4.62 13.93 -21.29
CA GLY A 294 4.73 12.48 -21.43
C GLY A 294 5.00 11.77 -20.09
N ASP A 295 4.60 12.38 -18.98
CA ASP A 295 4.84 11.83 -17.66
C ASP A 295 3.95 10.59 -17.44
N ARG A 296 4.45 9.64 -16.65
CA ARG A 296 3.58 8.59 -16.11
C ARG A 296 2.59 9.22 -15.14
N ILE A 297 1.33 8.79 -15.18
CA ILE A 297 0.28 9.27 -14.27
C ILE A 297 -0.30 8.07 -13.52
N TYR A 298 -0.15 8.07 -12.19
CA TYR A 298 -0.69 7.02 -11.32
C TYR A 298 -2.20 7.18 -11.11
N ALA A 299 -2.62 8.41 -10.80
CA ALA A 299 -4.01 8.80 -10.59
C ALA A 299 -4.14 10.33 -10.72
N VAL A 300 -5.37 10.80 -10.85
CA VAL A 300 -5.70 12.23 -10.93
C VAL A 300 -6.48 12.66 -9.68
N ILE A 301 -5.97 13.67 -8.98
CA ILE A 301 -6.71 14.35 -7.91
C ILE A 301 -7.70 15.31 -8.58
N ARG A 302 -9.00 15.06 -8.35
CA ARG A 302 -10.10 15.84 -8.92
C ARG A 302 -10.56 16.97 -8.02
N GLY A 303 -10.40 16.82 -6.71
CA GLY A 303 -10.79 17.84 -5.73
C GLY A 303 -10.38 17.49 -4.30
N VAL A 304 -10.24 18.51 -3.47
CA VAL A 304 -9.90 18.43 -2.05
C VAL A 304 -10.85 19.30 -1.25
N GLY A 305 -11.73 18.66 -0.48
CA GLY A 305 -12.60 19.36 0.44
C GLY A 305 -11.93 19.53 1.80
N THR A 306 -11.97 20.76 2.32
CA THR A 306 -11.45 21.08 3.66
C THR A 306 -12.58 21.57 4.57
N SER A 307 -12.46 21.32 5.87
CA SER A 307 -13.35 21.91 6.85
C SER A 307 -12.70 22.00 8.24
N SER A 308 -13.33 22.78 9.11
CA SER A 308 -13.07 22.80 10.55
C SER A 308 -14.34 22.38 11.28
N ASP A 309 -14.19 21.59 12.35
CA ASP A 309 -15.28 21.22 13.25
C ASP A 309 -15.85 22.46 13.98
N GLY A 310 -15.00 23.45 14.25
CA GLY A 310 -15.40 24.67 14.95
C GLY A 310 -15.72 24.37 16.41
N ARG A 311 -16.85 24.90 16.91
CA ARG A 311 -17.27 24.64 18.30
C ARG A 311 -17.83 23.22 18.45
N SER A 312 -17.10 22.35 19.15
CA SER A 312 -17.49 20.97 19.47
C SER A 312 -17.46 20.72 21.00
N GLN A 313 -17.78 19.49 21.41
CA GLN A 313 -17.81 19.09 22.84
C GLN A 313 -16.41 19.03 23.48
N SER A 314 -15.37 18.78 22.68
CA SER A 314 -13.97 18.72 23.13
C SER A 314 -13.04 18.90 21.92
N ILE A 315 -11.83 19.41 22.16
CA ILE A 315 -10.79 19.62 21.13
C ILE A 315 -10.40 18.33 20.38
N TYR A 316 -10.63 17.17 20.99
CA TYR A 316 -10.27 15.85 20.43
C TYR A 316 -11.47 14.98 20.03
N ALA A 317 -12.70 15.44 20.26
CA ALA A 317 -13.88 14.67 19.91
C ALA A 317 -14.19 14.82 18.40
N PRO A 318 -14.31 13.71 17.64
CA PRO A 318 -14.65 13.78 16.22
C PRO A 318 -16.08 14.31 16.03
N TYR A 319 -16.33 15.04 14.93
CA TYR A 319 -17.64 15.63 14.65
C TYR A 319 -18.13 15.34 13.23
N ALA A 320 -19.15 14.49 13.11
CA ALA A 320 -19.70 14.02 11.83
C ALA A 320 -20.08 15.16 10.88
N THR A 321 -20.65 16.25 11.40
CA THR A 321 -21.06 17.40 10.57
C THR A 321 -19.86 18.14 9.97
N GLY A 322 -18.75 18.24 10.70
CA GLY A 322 -17.51 18.82 10.21
C GLY A 322 -16.90 17.96 9.11
N GLN A 323 -16.81 16.64 9.34
CA GLN A 323 -16.36 15.67 8.33
C GLN A 323 -17.23 15.73 7.07
N ALA A 324 -18.56 15.64 7.21
CA ALA A 324 -19.50 15.72 6.09
C ALA A 324 -19.38 17.03 5.30
N ARG A 325 -18.95 18.14 5.93
CA ARG A 325 -18.68 19.40 5.22
C ARG A 325 -17.45 19.29 4.31
N ALA A 326 -16.38 18.64 4.77
CA ALA A 326 -15.21 18.37 3.94
C ALA A 326 -15.58 17.46 2.77
N LEU A 327 -16.31 16.36 3.01
CA LEU A 327 -16.78 15.44 1.97
C LEU A 327 -17.58 16.17 0.88
N ARG A 328 -18.62 16.93 1.24
CA ARG A 328 -19.45 17.68 0.28
C ARG A 328 -18.63 18.66 -0.56
N ARG A 329 -17.68 19.37 0.07
CA ARG A 329 -16.80 20.32 -0.63
C ARG A 329 -15.89 19.61 -1.62
N ALA A 330 -15.36 18.44 -1.28
CA ALA A 330 -14.52 17.65 -2.16
C ALA A 330 -15.28 17.19 -3.41
N TYR A 331 -16.47 16.60 -3.23
CA TYR A 331 -17.30 16.14 -4.35
C TYR A 331 -17.79 17.30 -5.23
N ALA A 332 -18.17 18.42 -4.61
CA ALA A 332 -18.54 19.63 -5.35
C ALA A 332 -17.37 20.20 -6.16
N GLN A 333 -16.16 20.25 -5.58
CA GLN A 333 -14.95 20.72 -6.29
C GLN A 333 -14.55 19.76 -7.42
N ALA A 334 -14.64 18.45 -7.18
CA ALA A 334 -14.35 17.42 -8.17
C ALA A 334 -15.38 17.36 -9.31
N ARG A 335 -16.60 17.90 -9.07
CA ARG A 335 -17.78 17.76 -9.92
C ARG A 335 -18.12 16.29 -10.17
N VAL A 336 -18.06 15.50 -9.11
CA VAL A 336 -18.27 14.05 -9.11
C VAL A 336 -19.47 13.71 -8.24
N ASP A 337 -20.34 12.83 -8.76
CA ASP A 337 -21.44 12.26 -7.98
C ASP A 337 -20.90 11.20 -7.00
N PRO A 338 -21.19 11.29 -5.68
CA PRO A 338 -20.77 10.31 -4.69
C PRO A 338 -21.09 8.85 -5.06
N ARG A 339 -22.15 8.60 -5.85
CA ARG A 339 -22.51 7.25 -6.32
C ARG A 339 -21.46 6.60 -7.21
N THR A 340 -20.54 7.37 -7.75
CA THR A 340 -19.45 6.88 -8.61
C THR A 340 -18.17 6.59 -7.83
N ILE A 341 -18.15 6.85 -6.52
CA ILE A 341 -17.03 6.48 -5.64
C ILE A 341 -17.16 5.01 -5.28
N GLU A 342 -16.11 4.24 -5.52
CA GLU A 342 -16.10 2.78 -5.30
C GLU A 342 -15.10 2.35 -4.20
N LEU A 343 -14.22 3.26 -3.76
CA LEU A 343 -13.30 3.04 -2.63
C LEU A 343 -13.26 4.28 -1.73
N ILE A 344 -13.49 4.10 -0.42
CA ILE A 344 -13.16 5.06 0.63
C ILE A 344 -11.98 4.51 1.42
N GLU A 345 -10.83 5.15 1.27
CA GLU A 345 -9.72 5.04 2.21
C GLU A 345 -9.97 6.03 3.34
N ALA A 346 -10.56 5.50 4.41
CA ALA A 346 -11.03 6.27 5.54
C ALA A 346 -9.87 6.77 6.43
N HIS A 347 -10.18 7.73 7.30
CA HIS A 347 -9.31 8.05 8.41
C HIS A 347 -9.19 6.84 9.36
N GLY A 348 -10.29 6.15 9.66
CA GLY A 348 -10.38 4.79 10.19
C GLY A 348 -9.28 4.44 11.19
N THR A 349 -9.39 4.94 12.41
CA THR A 349 -8.34 4.83 13.44
C THR A 349 -8.46 3.58 14.30
N GLY A 350 -9.59 2.86 14.23
CA GLY A 350 -9.88 1.76 15.16
C GLY A 350 -10.43 2.25 16.50
N THR A 351 -10.84 3.51 16.59
CA THR A 351 -11.43 4.05 17.82
C THR A 351 -12.93 3.77 17.87
N LYS A 352 -13.42 3.39 19.05
CA LYS A 352 -14.84 3.00 19.27
C LYS A 352 -15.86 4.03 18.80
N VAL A 353 -15.50 5.31 18.89
CA VAL A 353 -16.37 6.45 18.54
C VAL A 353 -16.03 7.00 17.16
N GLY A 354 -14.74 7.16 16.84
CA GLY A 354 -14.30 7.77 15.59
C GLY A 354 -14.78 7.02 14.36
N ASP A 355 -14.66 5.68 14.35
CA ASP A 355 -15.07 4.87 13.21
C ASP A 355 -16.59 4.98 12.94
N VAL A 356 -17.41 5.06 13.99
CA VAL A 356 -18.87 5.23 13.86
C VAL A 356 -19.22 6.62 13.33
N VAL A 357 -18.59 7.66 13.88
CA VAL A 357 -18.79 9.06 13.46
C VAL A 357 -18.40 9.27 12.00
N GLU A 358 -17.30 8.64 11.56
CA GLU A 358 -16.85 8.71 10.18
C GLU A 358 -17.82 8.04 9.21
N VAL A 359 -18.28 6.82 9.52
CA VAL A 359 -19.26 6.13 8.68
C VAL A 359 -20.63 6.84 8.69
N GLU A 360 -21.03 7.46 9.80
CA GLU A 360 -22.22 8.31 9.87
C GLU A 360 -22.12 9.49 8.89
N ALA A 361 -20.98 10.20 8.88
CA ALA A 361 -20.75 11.32 7.96
C ALA A 361 -20.81 10.87 6.50
N LEU A 362 -20.17 9.75 6.18
CA LEU A 362 -20.19 9.14 4.83
C LEU A 362 -21.62 8.77 4.41
N ARG A 363 -22.37 8.08 5.27
CA ARG A 363 -23.77 7.70 5.01
C ARG A 363 -24.65 8.91 4.76
N GLY A 364 -24.49 9.98 5.54
CA GLY A 364 -25.22 11.23 5.35
C GLY A 364 -25.00 11.83 3.97
N VAL A 365 -23.74 11.96 3.53
CA VAL A 365 -23.40 12.55 2.23
C VAL A 365 -23.82 11.67 1.05
N PHE A 366 -23.67 10.35 1.17
CA PHE A 366 -24.04 9.44 0.08
C PHE A 366 -25.57 9.29 -0.06
N ALA A 367 -26.31 9.31 1.05
CA ALA A 367 -27.77 9.26 1.04
C ALA A 367 -28.39 10.48 0.32
N GLU A 368 -27.78 11.67 0.44
CA GLU A 368 -28.19 12.88 -0.30
C GLU A 368 -28.16 12.68 -1.83
N SER A 369 -27.31 11.77 -2.32
CA SER A 369 -27.16 11.48 -3.75
C SER A 369 -28.01 10.28 -4.22
N ALA A 370 -28.56 9.48 -3.29
CA ALA A 370 -29.18 8.19 -3.58
C ALA A 370 -30.68 8.23 -3.96
N GLY A 371 -31.30 9.39 -4.12
CA GLY A 371 -32.65 9.51 -4.72
C GLY A 371 -33.83 8.87 -3.92
N GLY A 372 -33.64 8.51 -2.65
CA GLY A 372 -34.72 8.19 -1.70
C GLY A 372 -35.47 6.86 -1.87
N ASN A 373 -35.31 6.12 -2.97
CA ASN A 373 -36.08 4.89 -3.26
C ASN A 373 -35.26 3.62 -3.52
N ASP A 374 -33.94 3.69 -3.65
CA ASP A 374 -33.12 2.50 -3.85
C ASP A 374 -32.67 1.94 -2.50
N LYS A 375 -33.06 0.70 -2.19
CA LYS A 375 -32.29 -0.14 -1.26
C LYS A 375 -30.91 -0.34 -1.91
N ALA A 376 -29.99 0.58 -1.64
CA ALA A 376 -28.66 0.57 -2.23
C ALA A 376 -27.98 -0.78 -1.97
N SER A 377 -27.71 -1.54 -3.04
CA SER A 377 -26.73 -2.62 -2.97
C SER A 377 -25.40 -2.03 -2.54
N ALA A 378 -24.64 -2.68 -1.65
CA ALA A 378 -23.32 -2.16 -1.27
C ALA A 378 -22.41 -2.19 -2.51
N TRP A 379 -21.77 -1.08 -2.86
CA TRP A 379 -20.87 -0.99 -4.03
C TRP A 379 -19.53 -0.34 -3.70
N CYS A 380 -19.47 0.45 -2.62
CA CYS A 380 -18.29 1.20 -2.24
C CYS A 380 -17.53 0.46 -1.14
N ALA A 381 -16.31 0.02 -1.43
CA ALA A 381 -15.42 -0.52 -0.41
C ALA A 381 -15.05 0.57 0.60
N ILE A 382 -14.98 0.24 1.88
CA ILE A 382 -14.35 1.07 2.91
C ILE A 382 -13.21 0.30 3.57
N GLY A 383 -12.08 0.99 3.76
CA GLY A 383 -10.90 0.44 4.41
C GLY A 383 -10.03 1.55 5.00
N SER A 384 -8.97 1.16 5.69
CA SER A 384 -7.95 2.03 6.27
C SER A 384 -6.62 1.29 6.31
N VAL A 385 -5.58 1.92 5.76
CA VAL A 385 -4.20 1.45 5.79
C VAL A 385 -3.65 1.29 7.21
N LYS A 386 -4.26 1.97 8.19
CA LYS A 386 -3.83 1.93 9.59
C LYS A 386 -3.96 0.54 10.20
N SER A 387 -4.82 -0.33 9.65
CA SER A 387 -4.88 -1.74 10.08
C SER A 387 -3.56 -2.49 9.85
N GLN A 388 -2.76 -2.04 8.89
CA GLN A 388 -1.50 -2.67 8.49
C GLN A 388 -0.28 -1.98 9.08
N ILE A 389 -0.22 -0.65 9.03
CA ILE A 389 1.01 0.10 9.40
C ILE A 389 0.85 0.97 10.66
N GLY A 390 -0.28 0.88 11.36
CA GLY A 390 -0.61 1.78 12.45
C GLY A 390 -0.91 3.21 11.97
N HIS A 391 -1.09 4.12 12.91
CA HIS A 391 -1.36 5.53 12.62
C HIS A 391 -0.05 6.29 12.45
N THR A 392 0.36 6.52 11.19
CA THR A 392 1.58 7.25 10.80
C THR A 392 1.52 8.77 10.97
N LYS A 393 0.73 9.24 11.96
CA LYS A 393 0.55 10.65 12.36
C LYS A 393 0.53 11.63 11.17
N ALA A 394 1.54 12.49 10.99
CA ALA A 394 1.59 13.47 9.90
C ALA A 394 1.51 12.84 8.51
N ALA A 395 2.09 11.64 8.34
CA ALA A 395 2.16 10.89 7.09
C ALA A 395 0.90 10.06 6.79
N ALA A 396 -0.09 10.02 7.69
CA ALA A 396 -1.26 9.15 7.56
C ALA A 396 -2.10 9.43 6.31
N GLY A 397 -2.28 10.70 5.95
CA GLY A 397 -2.98 11.10 4.73
C GLY A 397 -2.21 10.71 3.47
N ALA A 398 -0.89 10.87 3.47
CA ALA A 398 -0.02 10.46 2.36
C ALA A 398 -0.01 8.94 2.17
N ALA A 399 0.03 8.15 3.25
CA ALA A 399 -0.08 6.70 3.19
C ALA A 399 -1.40 6.25 2.54
N GLY A 400 -2.52 6.88 2.92
CA GLY A 400 -3.83 6.64 2.32
C GLY A 400 -3.90 7.06 0.85
N LEU A 401 -3.32 8.21 0.48
CA LEU A 401 -3.23 8.68 -0.91
C LEU A 401 -2.42 7.73 -1.78
N ILE A 402 -1.24 7.30 -1.32
CA ILE A 402 -0.39 6.35 -2.05
C ILE A 402 -1.12 5.01 -2.23
N LYS A 403 -1.77 4.49 -1.17
CA LYS A 403 -2.60 3.28 -1.28
C LYS A 403 -3.71 3.43 -2.32
N ALA A 404 -4.47 4.52 -2.27
CA ALA A 404 -5.57 4.75 -3.20
C ALA A 404 -5.10 4.96 -4.65
N ALA A 405 -4.00 5.69 -4.86
CA ALA A 405 -3.38 5.89 -6.16
C ALA A 405 -2.86 4.56 -6.74
N LEU A 406 -2.19 3.73 -5.94
CA LEU A 406 -1.75 2.40 -6.36
C LEU A 406 -2.94 1.47 -6.63
N ALA A 407 -4.00 1.52 -5.82
CA ALA A 407 -5.22 0.75 -6.05
C ALA A 407 -5.88 1.07 -7.40
N LEU A 408 -5.97 2.37 -7.75
CA LEU A 408 -6.43 2.82 -9.06
C LEU A 408 -5.46 2.39 -10.17
N TYR A 409 -4.16 2.61 -9.96
CA TYR A 409 -3.11 2.30 -10.92
C TYR A 409 -2.89 0.81 -11.14
N HIS A 410 -3.29 -0.08 -10.24
CA HIS A 410 -3.22 -1.54 -10.46
C HIS A 410 -4.61 -2.15 -10.68
N ARG A 411 -5.67 -1.34 -10.56
CA ARG A 411 -7.08 -1.77 -10.64
C ARG A 411 -7.37 -2.92 -9.67
N VAL A 412 -6.94 -2.76 -8.43
CA VAL A 412 -7.11 -3.73 -7.35
C VAL A 412 -7.63 -3.01 -6.12
N LEU A 413 -8.63 -3.59 -5.45
CA LEU A 413 -9.10 -3.17 -4.13
C LEU A 413 -8.25 -3.88 -3.07
N PRO A 414 -7.36 -3.17 -2.33
CA PRO A 414 -6.56 -3.79 -1.28
C PRO A 414 -7.43 -4.14 -0.06
N PRO A 415 -7.07 -5.17 0.70
CA PRO A 415 -7.74 -5.48 1.96
C PRO A 415 -7.59 -4.37 3.02
N THR A 416 -8.55 -4.34 3.94
CA THR A 416 -8.37 -3.87 5.31
C THR A 416 -8.31 -5.10 6.21
N VAL A 417 -7.27 -5.18 7.03
CA VAL A 417 -6.97 -6.38 7.82
C VAL A 417 -7.46 -6.23 9.26
N LYS A 418 -7.41 -7.33 10.02
CA LYS A 418 -7.80 -7.40 11.45
C LYS A 418 -9.27 -7.10 11.74
N VAL A 419 -10.12 -7.10 10.71
CA VAL A 419 -11.57 -7.14 10.86
C VAL A 419 -12.03 -8.59 10.92
N ARG A 420 -12.39 -9.04 12.12
CA ARG A 420 -13.00 -10.36 12.33
C ARG A 420 -14.50 -10.29 12.10
N ARG A 421 -15.16 -9.24 12.60
CA ARG A 421 -16.59 -9.00 12.38
C ARG A 421 -16.85 -7.48 12.31
N PRO A 422 -17.60 -7.00 11.32
CA PRO A 422 -17.96 -5.58 11.24
C PRO A 422 -18.67 -5.10 12.52
N ASN A 423 -18.38 -3.88 12.96
CA ASN A 423 -19.12 -3.25 14.05
C ASN A 423 -20.56 -2.94 13.58
N PRO A 424 -21.61 -3.52 14.21
CA PRO A 424 -22.99 -3.33 13.75
C PRO A 424 -23.47 -1.88 13.88
N ARG A 425 -22.80 -1.05 14.70
CA ARG A 425 -23.13 0.38 14.84
C ARG A 425 -22.76 1.21 13.61
N LEU A 426 -21.96 0.66 12.69
CA LEU A 426 -21.64 1.32 11.42
C LEU A 426 -22.87 1.37 10.50
N GLY A 427 -23.79 0.40 10.62
CA GLY A 427 -25.02 0.33 9.83
C GLY A 427 -24.78 0.07 8.33
N LEU A 428 -23.77 -0.76 8.02
CA LEU A 428 -23.34 -1.05 6.64
C LEU A 428 -24.42 -1.76 5.83
N GLU A 429 -25.24 -2.59 6.47
CA GLU A 429 -26.35 -3.33 5.84
C GLU A 429 -27.42 -2.46 5.18
N THR A 430 -27.46 -1.16 5.51
CA THR A 430 -28.40 -0.19 4.94
C THR A 430 -27.69 0.94 4.18
N ALA A 431 -26.39 0.79 3.96
CA ALA A 431 -25.52 1.79 3.38
C ALA A 431 -24.89 1.25 2.08
N PRO A 432 -24.41 2.13 1.20
CA PRO A 432 -23.73 1.68 -0.01
C PRO A 432 -22.31 1.13 0.24
N PHE A 433 -21.95 0.89 1.50
CA PHE A 433 -20.59 0.58 1.92
C PHE A 433 -20.44 -0.89 2.34
N TYR A 434 -19.30 -1.49 2.04
CA TYR A 434 -18.90 -2.80 2.57
C TYR A 434 -17.42 -2.80 2.96
N LEU A 435 -17.03 -3.66 3.91
CA LEU A 435 -15.63 -3.84 4.29
C LEU A 435 -14.94 -4.82 3.33
N ASN A 436 -13.84 -4.38 2.73
CA ASN A 436 -13.04 -5.21 1.84
C ASN A 436 -11.92 -5.89 2.64
N GLY A 437 -12.13 -7.13 3.08
CA GLY A 437 -11.16 -7.87 3.91
C GLY A 437 -10.15 -8.70 3.12
N GLU A 438 -10.26 -8.73 1.79
CA GLU A 438 -9.37 -9.48 0.90
C GLU A 438 -9.07 -8.69 -0.37
N SER A 439 -7.92 -8.95 -0.98
CA SER A 439 -7.55 -8.34 -2.26
C SER A 439 -8.49 -8.78 -3.37
N ARG A 440 -9.04 -7.84 -4.14
CA ARG A 440 -10.02 -8.14 -5.19
C ARG A 440 -9.73 -7.34 -6.46
N PRO A 441 -9.94 -7.91 -7.66
CA PRO A 441 -9.83 -7.14 -8.89
C PRO A 441 -10.88 -6.04 -8.87
N TRP A 442 -10.45 -4.81 -9.08
CA TRP A 442 -11.33 -3.66 -9.13
C TRP A 442 -11.84 -3.54 -10.56
N LEU A 443 -12.95 -4.18 -10.89
CA LEU A 443 -13.57 -4.09 -12.22
C LEU A 443 -14.54 -2.90 -12.25
N PRO A 444 -14.65 -2.16 -13.38
CA PRO A 444 -15.51 -0.98 -13.46
C PRO A 444 -16.99 -1.38 -13.30
N ARG A 445 -17.79 -0.56 -12.59
CA ARG A 445 -19.22 -0.85 -12.37
C ARG A 445 -20.15 -0.19 -13.37
N GLY A 446 -19.69 0.83 -14.09
CA GLY A 446 -20.48 1.52 -15.10
C GLY A 446 -19.60 2.34 -16.03
N ASP A 447 -20.22 3.21 -16.81
CA ASP A 447 -19.56 4.06 -17.81
C ASP A 447 -18.93 5.31 -17.17
N TYR A 448 -18.20 5.11 -16.07
CA TYR A 448 -17.41 6.14 -15.40
C TYR A 448 -16.04 5.57 -14.99
N PRO A 449 -14.99 6.40 -14.94
CA PRO A 449 -13.68 5.96 -14.46
C PRO A 449 -13.76 5.55 -12.98
N ARG A 450 -12.93 4.58 -12.57
CA ARG A 450 -12.85 4.20 -11.15
C ARG A 450 -12.45 5.41 -10.32
N ARG A 451 -13.11 5.58 -9.19
CA ARG A 451 -12.85 6.69 -8.26
C ARG A 451 -12.68 6.19 -6.85
N ALA A 452 -11.67 6.73 -6.20
CA ALA A 452 -11.42 6.57 -4.77
C ALA A 452 -11.63 7.92 -4.06
N ALA A 453 -11.83 7.89 -2.76
CA ALA A 453 -11.63 9.06 -1.93
C ALA A 453 -10.85 8.73 -0.65
N VAL A 454 -10.06 9.68 -0.18
CA VAL A 454 -9.16 9.54 0.97
C VAL A 454 -9.52 10.58 2.03
N SER A 455 -9.78 10.15 3.26
CA SER A 455 -10.06 11.02 4.39
C SER A 455 -8.88 11.11 5.36
N SER A 456 -8.60 12.31 5.87
CA SER A 456 -7.80 12.45 7.08
C SER A 456 -8.37 13.55 7.98
N PHE A 457 -8.61 13.20 9.23
CA PHE A 457 -9.22 14.07 10.23
C PHE A 457 -8.21 14.32 11.35
N GLY A 458 -7.74 15.56 11.41
CA GLY A 458 -6.72 16.00 12.36
C GLY A 458 -7.30 16.18 13.75
N PHE A 459 -6.52 15.79 14.75
CA PHE A 459 -6.73 16.24 16.11
C PHE A 459 -6.85 17.78 16.15
N GLY A 460 -7.80 18.32 16.89
CA GLY A 460 -8.15 19.75 16.83
C GLY A 460 -9.21 20.12 15.80
N GLY A 461 -9.74 19.14 15.04
CA GLY A 461 -10.94 19.31 14.21
C GLY A 461 -10.68 19.81 12.78
N SER A 462 -9.48 19.62 12.25
CA SER A 462 -9.13 19.97 10.86
C SER A 462 -9.40 18.77 9.94
N ASN A 463 -10.38 18.88 9.06
CA ASN A 463 -10.80 17.76 8.21
C ASN A 463 -10.43 17.98 6.74
N PHE A 464 -9.89 16.93 6.11
CA PHE A 464 -9.55 16.92 4.70
C PHE A 464 -10.10 15.66 4.03
N HIS A 465 -10.62 15.81 2.82
CA HIS A 465 -11.13 14.71 2.01
C HIS A 465 -10.73 14.92 0.55
N VAL A 466 -10.04 13.96 -0.05
CA VAL A 466 -9.49 14.03 -1.42
C VAL A 466 -10.23 13.06 -2.33
N VAL A 467 -10.64 13.49 -3.52
CA VAL A 467 -11.23 12.62 -4.56
C VAL A 467 -10.17 12.32 -5.62
N LEU A 468 -9.95 11.03 -5.87
CA LEU A 468 -9.04 10.53 -6.91
C LEU A 468 -9.81 9.81 -8.00
N GLU A 469 -9.29 9.86 -9.22
CA GLU A 469 -9.82 9.21 -10.40
C GLU A 469 -8.72 8.46 -11.15
N GLU A 470 -9.07 7.31 -11.72
CA GLU A 470 -8.19 6.52 -12.60
C GLU A 470 -7.76 7.34 -13.83
N TYR A 471 -6.50 7.20 -14.22
CA TYR A 471 -5.98 7.69 -15.50
C TYR A 471 -5.83 6.56 -16.51
N GLY A 472 -6.26 6.78 -17.76
CA GLY A 472 -6.22 5.77 -18.82
C GLY A 472 -4.81 5.48 -19.31
N GLY A 473 -4.31 4.25 -19.13
CA GLY A 473 -3.00 3.82 -19.62
C GLY A 473 -2.82 2.29 -19.59
N ASN A 474 -1.86 1.79 -20.38
CA ASN A 474 -1.46 0.38 -20.35
C ASN A 474 -0.52 0.15 -19.15
N GLN A 475 -0.94 -0.74 -18.25
CA GLN A 475 -0.14 -1.13 -17.10
C GLN A 475 0.82 -2.26 -17.47
N THR A 476 1.94 -2.34 -16.78
CA THR A 476 2.82 -3.51 -16.83
C THR A 476 2.18 -4.63 -16.00
N GLY A 477 1.76 -5.72 -16.65
CA GLY A 477 1.02 -6.82 -16.00
C GLY A 477 1.82 -7.73 -15.06
N TRP A 478 3.12 -7.51 -14.85
CA TRP A 478 3.93 -8.29 -13.89
C TRP A 478 4.53 -7.35 -12.85
N ASP A 479 4.09 -7.47 -11.60
CA ASP A 479 4.45 -6.57 -10.49
C ASP A 479 5.78 -6.92 -9.79
N GLY A 480 6.46 -7.99 -10.23
CA GLY A 480 7.71 -8.46 -9.64
C GLY A 480 7.55 -9.08 -8.25
N SER A 481 6.33 -9.45 -7.83
CA SER A 481 6.12 -10.18 -6.57
C SER A 481 6.47 -11.66 -6.67
N VAL A 482 6.63 -12.18 -7.89
CA VAL A 482 7.07 -13.54 -8.20
C VAL A 482 8.16 -13.44 -9.25
N GLU A 483 9.26 -14.16 -9.09
CA GLU A 483 10.36 -14.23 -10.05
C GLU A 483 10.60 -15.67 -10.50
N ILE A 484 10.92 -15.84 -11.78
CA ILE A 484 11.25 -17.15 -12.36
C ILE A 484 12.75 -17.17 -12.65
N VAL A 485 13.49 -18.02 -11.96
CA VAL A 485 14.90 -18.31 -12.28
C VAL A 485 14.95 -19.48 -13.24
N ALA A 486 15.52 -19.26 -14.42
CA ALA A 486 15.60 -20.28 -15.47
C ALA A 486 17.07 -20.51 -15.84
N LEU A 487 17.59 -21.69 -15.53
CA LEU A 487 18.97 -22.08 -15.76
C LEU A 487 19.03 -23.24 -16.75
N SER A 488 20.05 -23.25 -17.60
CA SER A 488 20.22 -24.33 -18.57
C SER A 488 21.70 -24.51 -18.92
N ALA A 489 22.15 -25.75 -19.08
CA ALA A 489 23.52 -26.03 -19.51
C ALA A 489 23.65 -27.38 -20.24
N GLN A 490 24.72 -27.53 -21.01
CA GLN A 490 25.01 -28.79 -21.71
C GLN A 490 25.39 -29.92 -20.75
N THR A 491 26.01 -29.60 -19.61
CA THR A 491 26.40 -30.57 -18.60
C THR A 491 25.79 -30.21 -17.25
N SER A 492 25.53 -31.23 -16.43
CA SER A 492 25.07 -31.04 -15.06
C SER A 492 26.09 -30.28 -14.21
N ALA A 493 27.40 -30.45 -14.46
CA ALA A 493 28.46 -29.73 -13.78
C ALA A 493 28.39 -28.21 -14.00
N THR A 494 28.18 -27.76 -15.24
CA THR A 494 28.00 -26.33 -15.55
C THR A 494 26.72 -25.79 -14.91
N LEU A 495 25.63 -26.55 -14.94
CA LEU A 495 24.38 -26.14 -14.29
C LEU A 495 24.54 -25.99 -12.77
N LEU A 496 25.25 -26.91 -12.12
CA LEU A 496 25.55 -26.85 -10.70
C LEU A 496 26.42 -25.63 -10.35
N HIS A 497 27.33 -25.22 -11.23
CA HIS A 497 28.12 -24.00 -11.04
C HIS A 497 27.25 -22.73 -11.11
N GLU A 498 26.32 -22.66 -12.06
CA GLU A 498 25.35 -21.56 -12.13
C GLU A 498 24.49 -21.49 -10.87
N ILE A 499 24.00 -22.63 -10.38
CA ILE A 499 23.25 -22.70 -9.11
C ILE A 499 24.10 -22.20 -7.94
N GLU A 500 25.40 -22.49 -7.90
CA GLU A 500 26.28 -22.00 -6.84
C GLU A 500 26.41 -20.48 -6.85
N SER A 501 26.52 -19.86 -8.02
CA SER A 501 26.55 -18.38 -8.15
C SER A 501 25.30 -17.73 -7.54
N TRP A 502 24.15 -18.39 -7.61
CA TRP A 502 22.92 -17.92 -6.94
C TRP A 502 23.01 -18.04 -5.42
N ARG A 503 23.53 -19.16 -4.91
CA ARG A 503 23.74 -19.37 -3.47
C ARG A 503 24.73 -18.36 -2.91
N GLU A 504 25.81 -18.08 -3.63
CA GLU A 504 26.82 -17.07 -3.27
C GLU A 504 26.21 -15.65 -3.25
N ALA A 505 25.38 -15.28 -4.23
CA ALA A 505 24.71 -13.98 -4.23
C ALA A 505 23.76 -13.84 -3.02
N ILE A 506 22.99 -14.89 -2.70
CA ILE A 506 22.11 -14.89 -1.52
C ILE A 506 22.93 -14.79 -0.23
N ALA A 507 24.01 -15.56 -0.11
CA ALA A 507 24.91 -15.50 1.05
C ALA A 507 25.62 -14.14 1.16
N GLY A 508 25.86 -13.46 0.04
CA GLY A 508 26.44 -12.13 -0.04
C GLY A 508 25.46 -10.99 0.23
N GLY A 509 24.19 -11.29 0.55
CA GLY A 509 23.21 -10.28 0.92
C GLY A 509 22.54 -9.58 -0.26
N VAL A 510 22.21 -10.31 -1.33
CA VAL A 510 21.46 -9.77 -2.48
C VAL A 510 20.10 -9.19 -2.06
N THR A 511 19.75 -8.03 -2.60
CA THR A 511 18.42 -7.43 -2.41
C THR A 511 17.38 -8.02 -3.38
N TRP A 512 16.08 -7.90 -3.08
CA TRP A 512 15.04 -8.39 -4.00
C TRP A 512 15.12 -7.79 -5.42
N PRO A 513 15.35 -6.47 -5.61
CA PRO A 513 15.55 -5.90 -6.94
C PRO A 513 16.75 -6.48 -7.70
N GLU A 514 17.87 -6.73 -7.02
CA GLU A 514 19.06 -7.36 -7.61
C GLU A 514 18.79 -8.83 -7.95
N PHE A 515 18.09 -9.55 -7.08
CA PHE A 515 17.64 -10.92 -7.32
C PHE A 515 16.75 -10.98 -8.56
N ALA A 516 15.76 -10.08 -8.66
CA ALA A 516 14.87 -9.97 -9.82
C ALA A 516 15.63 -9.63 -11.11
N ALA A 517 16.62 -8.73 -11.05
CA ALA A 517 17.48 -8.41 -12.19
C ALA A 517 18.32 -9.63 -12.64
N LYS A 518 18.90 -10.39 -11.70
CA LYS A 518 19.62 -11.64 -11.98
C LYS A 518 18.66 -12.71 -12.53
N ALA A 519 17.41 -12.75 -12.06
CA ALA A 519 16.41 -13.72 -12.51
C ALA A 519 16.01 -13.41 -13.95
N HIS A 520 15.78 -12.14 -14.27
CA HIS A 520 15.58 -11.68 -15.63
C HIS A 520 16.76 -12.03 -16.56
N ALA A 521 18.00 -11.84 -16.11
CA ALA A 521 19.18 -12.23 -16.87
C ALA A 521 19.22 -13.75 -17.13
N SER A 522 18.90 -14.57 -16.13
CA SER A 522 18.83 -16.04 -16.29
C SER A 522 17.82 -16.47 -17.35
N ARG A 523 16.62 -15.87 -17.35
CA ARG A 523 15.58 -16.12 -18.36
C ARG A 523 16.03 -15.79 -19.78
N ARG A 524 16.82 -14.72 -19.94
CA ARG A 524 17.38 -14.34 -21.25
C ARG A 524 18.52 -15.25 -21.71
N ALA A 525 19.29 -15.82 -20.78
CA ALA A 525 20.38 -16.75 -21.07
C ALA A 525 19.91 -18.20 -21.25
N PHE A 526 18.68 -18.51 -20.86
CA PHE A 526 18.10 -19.85 -20.95
C PHE A 526 18.02 -20.34 -22.41
N SER A 527 18.46 -21.58 -22.65
CA SER A 527 18.41 -22.24 -23.95
C SER A 527 17.68 -23.57 -23.85
N THR A 528 16.64 -23.74 -24.67
CA THR A 528 15.89 -25.00 -24.78
C THR A 528 16.72 -26.12 -25.41
N ALA A 529 17.81 -25.80 -26.11
CA ALA A 529 18.72 -26.74 -26.74
C ALA A 529 19.76 -27.34 -25.78
N HIS A 530 19.89 -26.80 -24.57
CA HIS A 530 20.74 -27.36 -23.53
C HIS A 530 20.13 -28.64 -22.94
N ARG A 531 20.98 -29.65 -22.69
CA ARG A 531 20.55 -30.94 -22.14
C ARG A 531 19.91 -30.82 -20.76
N HIS A 532 20.49 -30.06 -19.83
CA HIS A 532 20.01 -29.95 -18.46
C HIS A 532 19.36 -28.59 -18.26
N ARG A 533 18.11 -28.56 -17.79
CA ARG A 533 17.31 -27.33 -17.66
C ARG A 533 16.62 -27.33 -16.31
N LEU A 534 16.75 -26.24 -15.56
CA LEU A 534 16.14 -26.04 -14.25
C LEU A 534 15.32 -24.75 -14.28
N ALA A 535 14.05 -24.82 -13.90
CA ALA A 535 13.21 -23.66 -13.63
C ALA A 535 12.82 -23.67 -12.15
N LEU A 536 12.93 -22.51 -11.51
CA LEU A 536 12.59 -22.27 -10.12
C LEU A 536 11.70 -21.03 -10.03
N THR A 537 10.64 -21.09 -9.23
CA THR A 537 9.76 -19.94 -8.98
C THR A 537 9.91 -19.47 -7.55
N PHE A 538 10.15 -18.17 -7.38
CA PHE A 538 10.34 -17.53 -6.08
C PHE A 538 9.28 -16.48 -5.88
N GLU A 539 8.57 -16.56 -4.76
CA GLU A 539 7.73 -15.46 -4.30
C GLU A 539 8.57 -14.49 -3.50
N ARG A 540 8.23 -13.21 -3.59
CA ARG A 540 8.86 -12.18 -2.80
C ARG A 540 8.69 -12.51 -1.31
N PRO A 541 9.78 -12.58 -0.53
CA PRO A 541 9.68 -12.84 0.89
C PRO A 541 8.91 -11.70 1.59
N PRO A 542 8.09 -12.02 2.61
CA PRO A 542 7.49 -10.99 3.45
C PRO A 542 8.60 -10.32 4.28
N ALA A 543 8.51 -9.01 4.49
CA ALA A 543 9.49 -8.26 5.29
C ALA A 543 9.65 -8.76 6.75
N ALA A 544 8.74 -9.61 7.23
CA ALA A 544 8.84 -10.29 8.52
C ALA A 544 10.02 -11.30 8.59
N ASP A 545 10.27 -12.01 7.49
CA ASP A 545 11.31 -13.03 7.40
C ASP A 545 12.70 -12.41 7.21
N GLU A 546 12.77 -11.14 6.77
CA GLU A 546 14.00 -10.35 6.68
C GLU A 546 14.56 -9.99 8.07
N ALA A 547 13.69 -9.78 9.07
CA ALA A 547 14.10 -9.43 10.44
C ALA A 547 14.51 -10.65 11.29
N ALA A 548 14.10 -11.87 10.91
CA ALA A 548 14.42 -13.11 11.64
C ALA A 548 15.76 -13.73 11.22
N ALA A 549 16.38 -13.24 10.15
CA ALA A 549 17.69 -13.69 9.72
C ALA A 549 18.78 -12.88 10.45
N THR A 550 19.07 -13.26 11.68
CA THR A 550 20.31 -12.89 12.36
C THR A 550 21.47 -13.61 11.67
N SER A 551 22.51 -12.89 11.25
CA SER A 551 23.82 -13.52 11.10
C SER A 551 24.23 -14.13 12.46
N GLY A 552 25.10 -15.14 12.45
CA GLY A 552 25.64 -15.74 13.69
C GLY A 552 26.41 -14.76 14.59
N ASP A 553 26.61 -13.52 14.13
CA ASP A 553 27.02 -12.35 14.87
C ASP A 553 25.82 -11.38 14.90
N ASP A 554 25.48 -10.81 16.06
CA ASP A 554 24.29 -9.98 16.41
C ASP A 554 24.04 -8.69 15.58
N VAL A 555 24.28 -8.71 14.27
CA VAL A 555 24.02 -7.63 13.32
C VAL A 555 22.72 -7.94 12.57
N PRO A 556 21.67 -7.10 12.68
CA PRO A 556 20.48 -7.23 11.84
C PRO A 556 20.86 -7.13 10.36
N LEU A 557 20.30 -7.99 9.51
CA LEU A 557 20.45 -7.83 8.07
C LEU A 557 19.98 -6.43 7.63
N MET A 558 20.68 -5.85 6.65
CA MET A 558 20.26 -4.61 6.01
C MET A 558 18.86 -4.80 5.38
N PRO A 559 17.92 -3.87 5.56
CA PRO A 559 16.58 -4.04 5.01
C PRO A 559 16.53 -4.13 3.48
N GLY A 560 15.66 -5.01 2.99
CA GLY A 560 15.55 -5.34 1.57
C GLY A 560 16.48 -6.45 1.09
N VAL A 561 17.39 -6.95 1.94
CA VAL A 561 18.19 -8.15 1.67
C VAL A 561 17.31 -9.39 1.75
N CYS A 562 17.41 -10.25 0.73
CA CYS A 562 16.67 -11.49 0.71
C CYS A 562 17.10 -12.42 1.86
N PRO A 563 16.16 -13.07 2.57
CA PRO A 563 16.51 -14.00 3.64
C PRO A 563 17.26 -15.22 3.08
N ALA A 564 18.15 -15.77 3.90
CA ALA A 564 18.95 -16.96 3.55
C ALA A 564 18.08 -18.18 3.17
N SER A 565 16.81 -18.21 3.60
CA SER A 565 15.83 -19.22 3.21
C SER A 565 15.58 -19.29 1.69
N LEU A 566 15.82 -18.21 0.92
CA LEU A 566 15.75 -18.25 -0.55
C LEU A 566 16.79 -19.20 -1.15
N ALA A 567 17.85 -19.56 -0.44
CA ALA A 567 18.83 -20.55 -0.91
C ALA A 567 18.29 -21.99 -0.89
N LYS A 568 17.21 -22.26 -0.14
CA LYS A 568 16.70 -23.62 0.08
C LYS A 568 16.31 -24.33 -1.23
N PRO A 569 15.52 -23.75 -2.15
CA PRO A 569 15.22 -24.40 -3.43
C PRO A 569 16.47 -24.73 -4.27
N PHE A 570 17.51 -23.90 -4.20
CA PHE A 570 18.78 -24.17 -4.87
C PHE A 570 19.54 -25.34 -4.23
N ILE A 571 19.57 -25.42 -2.90
CA ILE A 571 20.19 -26.54 -2.17
C ILE A 571 19.49 -27.86 -2.53
N GLU A 572 18.16 -27.89 -2.48
CA GLU A 572 17.36 -29.07 -2.83
C GLU A 572 17.58 -29.50 -4.29
N ALA A 573 17.71 -28.54 -5.21
CA ALA A 573 18.03 -28.83 -6.61
C ALA A 573 19.44 -29.42 -6.77
N VAL A 574 20.45 -28.88 -6.07
CA VAL A 574 21.82 -29.43 -6.07
C VAL A 574 21.84 -30.87 -5.58
N GLU A 575 21.17 -31.16 -4.46
CA GLU A 575 21.08 -32.51 -3.91
C GLU A 575 20.41 -33.48 -4.89
N ALA A 576 19.30 -33.07 -5.51
CA ALA A 576 18.58 -33.89 -6.48
C ALA A 576 19.42 -34.19 -7.74
N ILE A 577 20.05 -33.16 -8.33
CA ILE A 577 20.88 -33.28 -9.54
C ILE A 577 22.14 -34.11 -9.26
N ARG A 578 22.74 -34.00 -8.07
CA ARG A 578 23.91 -34.82 -7.69
C ARG A 578 23.54 -36.28 -7.48
N ARG A 579 22.34 -36.56 -6.98
CA ARG A 579 21.86 -37.94 -6.78
C ARG A 579 21.66 -38.65 -8.11
N ASP A 580 21.05 -37.97 -9.07
CA ASP A 580 20.88 -38.47 -10.43
C ASP A 580 20.77 -37.30 -11.42
N PRO A 581 21.85 -36.99 -12.17
CA PRO A 581 21.87 -35.83 -13.07
C PRO A 581 21.04 -36.02 -14.34
N ASP A 582 20.65 -37.26 -14.65
CA ASP A 582 19.91 -37.60 -15.87
C ASP A 582 18.43 -37.93 -15.60
N ALA A 583 17.99 -37.89 -14.34
CA ALA A 583 16.59 -38.09 -13.97
C ALA A 583 15.80 -36.78 -13.98
N GLU A 584 14.75 -36.72 -14.78
CA GLU A 584 13.78 -35.62 -14.76
C GLU A 584 12.92 -35.66 -13.50
N TRP A 585 12.57 -34.48 -12.98
CA TRP A 585 11.67 -34.36 -11.84
C TRP A 585 10.94 -33.02 -11.83
N SER A 586 9.77 -33.03 -11.21
CA SER A 586 9.00 -31.83 -10.91
C SER A 586 8.58 -31.88 -9.44
N ARG A 587 8.77 -30.77 -8.73
CA ARG A 587 8.35 -30.56 -7.35
C ARG A 587 7.63 -29.21 -7.27
N PRO A 588 6.92 -28.90 -6.16
CA PRO A 588 6.37 -27.56 -5.97
C PRO A 588 7.46 -26.50 -6.21
N ASN A 589 7.16 -25.52 -7.07
CA ASN A 589 8.03 -24.38 -7.41
C ASN A 589 9.36 -24.70 -8.11
N MET A 590 9.60 -25.95 -8.52
CA MET A 590 10.83 -26.32 -9.23
C MET A 590 10.64 -27.45 -10.23
N THR A 591 11.25 -27.32 -11.41
CA THR A 591 11.20 -28.35 -12.44
C THR A 591 12.56 -28.52 -13.09
N PHE A 592 13.02 -29.76 -13.18
CA PHE A 592 14.27 -30.15 -13.83
C PHE A 592 14.00 -31.12 -14.96
N GLY A 593 14.45 -30.77 -16.16
CA GLY A 593 14.32 -31.57 -17.37
C GLY A 593 15.68 -31.93 -17.97
N VAL A 594 15.76 -33.10 -18.60
CA VAL A 594 16.98 -33.66 -19.19
C VAL A 594 16.70 -34.15 -20.61
N GLY A 595 17.55 -33.76 -21.56
CA GLY A 595 17.48 -34.23 -22.95
C GLY A 595 16.71 -33.30 -23.87
N ALA A 596 16.04 -33.86 -24.88
CA ALA A 596 15.33 -33.07 -25.89
C ALA A 596 14.19 -32.24 -25.28
N ALA A 597 13.76 -31.18 -25.96
CA ALA A 597 12.58 -30.41 -25.55
C ALA A 597 11.35 -31.34 -25.41
N SER A 598 10.46 -31.00 -24.47
CA SER A 598 9.19 -31.67 -24.29
C SER A 598 8.41 -31.72 -25.61
N GLY A 599 7.61 -32.76 -25.78
CA GLY A 599 6.74 -32.93 -26.94
C GLY A 599 5.68 -31.83 -27.07
N LYS A 600 4.74 -32.06 -27.98
CA LYS A 600 3.62 -31.15 -28.24
C LYS A 600 2.87 -30.76 -26.96
N LEU A 601 2.48 -29.49 -26.83
CA LEU A 601 1.71 -28.97 -25.71
C LEU A 601 0.20 -29.08 -26.00
N ALA A 602 -0.59 -29.45 -25.00
CA ALA A 602 -2.05 -29.45 -25.09
C ALA A 602 -2.64 -28.61 -23.96
N PHE A 603 -3.62 -27.75 -24.26
CA PHE A 603 -4.45 -27.11 -23.24
C PHE A 603 -5.73 -27.90 -23.03
N LEU A 604 -6.02 -28.19 -21.77
CA LEU A 604 -7.21 -28.92 -21.33
C LEU A 604 -8.12 -27.97 -20.54
N PHE A 605 -9.33 -27.76 -21.03
CA PHE A 605 -10.30 -26.86 -20.41
C PHE A 605 -11.31 -27.66 -19.56
N PRO A 606 -11.38 -27.42 -18.24
CA PRO A 606 -12.28 -28.16 -17.37
C PRO A 606 -13.75 -27.80 -17.63
N GLY A 607 -14.64 -28.73 -17.31
CA GLY A 607 -16.09 -28.49 -17.31
C GLY A 607 -16.60 -27.95 -15.96
N GLN A 608 -17.93 -27.90 -15.85
CA GLN A 608 -18.62 -27.59 -14.60
C GLN A 608 -18.24 -28.58 -13.49
N GLY A 609 -18.08 -28.08 -12.26
CA GLY A 609 -17.60 -28.81 -11.09
C GLY A 609 -16.23 -28.32 -10.59
N SER A 610 -15.53 -27.50 -11.37
CA SER A 610 -14.22 -26.92 -11.02
C SER A 610 -14.32 -25.52 -10.39
N GLN A 611 -15.51 -24.91 -10.38
CA GLN A 611 -15.71 -23.55 -9.87
C GLN A 611 -15.62 -23.46 -8.34
N TYR A 612 -14.96 -22.41 -7.86
CA TYR A 612 -14.95 -22.02 -6.46
C TYR A 612 -14.89 -20.48 -6.37
N VAL A 613 -15.44 -19.94 -5.29
CA VAL A 613 -15.40 -18.49 -5.03
C VAL A 613 -13.94 -18.04 -4.96
N GLY A 614 -13.60 -16.97 -5.69
CA GLY A 614 -12.25 -16.44 -5.77
C GLY A 614 -11.34 -17.13 -6.78
N MET A 615 -11.85 -18.03 -7.62
CA MET A 615 -11.02 -18.68 -8.65
C MET A 615 -10.32 -17.67 -9.58
N GLY A 616 -9.02 -17.86 -9.77
CA GLY A 616 -8.18 -16.97 -10.59
C GLY A 616 -7.97 -15.56 -10.04
N ARG A 617 -8.35 -15.27 -8.78
CA ARG A 617 -8.26 -13.94 -8.16
C ARG A 617 -6.85 -13.35 -8.22
N ASP A 618 -5.83 -14.13 -7.85
CA ASP A 618 -4.46 -13.62 -7.81
C ASP A 618 -3.98 -13.19 -9.19
N LEU A 619 -4.34 -13.95 -10.24
CA LEU A 619 -4.06 -13.59 -11.63
C LEU A 619 -4.80 -12.31 -12.03
N ALA A 620 -6.08 -12.18 -11.66
CA ALA A 620 -6.88 -10.98 -11.94
C ALA A 620 -6.38 -9.73 -11.18
N CYS A 621 -5.70 -9.91 -10.05
CA CYS A 621 -5.08 -8.82 -9.29
C CYS A 621 -3.66 -8.46 -9.77
N VAL A 622 -3.09 -9.20 -10.72
CA VAL A 622 -1.73 -8.96 -11.24
C VAL A 622 -1.76 -8.60 -12.72
N PHE A 623 -2.51 -9.35 -13.52
CA PHE A 623 -2.50 -9.24 -14.99
C PHE A 623 -3.70 -8.45 -15.53
N SER A 624 -3.40 -7.41 -16.30
CA SER A 624 -4.40 -6.58 -16.98
C SER A 624 -5.23 -7.36 -18.02
N GLU A 625 -4.64 -8.39 -18.61
CA GLU A 625 -5.24 -9.31 -19.58
C GLU A 625 -6.38 -10.11 -18.95
N ALA A 626 -6.18 -10.56 -17.71
CA ALA A 626 -7.21 -11.23 -16.92
C ALA A 626 -8.35 -10.27 -16.57
N GLN A 627 -8.04 -9.04 -16.14
CA GLN A 627 -9.05 -8.01 -15.89
C GLN A 627 -9.85 -7.67 -17.15
N GLY A 628 -9.20 -7.61 -18.31
CA GLY A 628 -9.85 -7.36 -19.61
C GLY A 628 -10.83 -8.46 -19.99
N ALA A 629 -10.45 -9.74 -19.80
CA ALA A 629 -11.35 -10.88 -20.01
C ALA A 629 -12.58 -10.85 -19.08
N LEU A 630 -12.37 -10.55 -17.80
CA LEU A 630 -13.45 -10.46 -16.82
C LEU A 630 -14.41 -9.30 -17.14
N ARG A 631 -13.89 -8.15 -17.57
CA ARG A 631 -14.72 -7.01 -18.00
C ARG A 631 -15.57 -7.36 -19.21
N GLU A 632 -14.99 -8.03 -20.21
CA GLU A 632 -15.72 -8.49 -21.39
C GLU A 632 -16.84 -9.48 -21.01
N ALA A 633 -16.57 -10.35 -20.04
CA ALA A 633 -17.58 -11.27 -19.50
C ALA A 633 -18.71 -10.54 -18.75
N ASP A 634 -18.40 -9.50 -17.97
CA ASP A 634 -19.42 -8.66 -17.32
C ASP A 634 -20.28 -7.89 -18.34
N ASP A 635 -19.66 -7.39 -19.41
CA ASP A 635 -20.37 -6.69 -20.49
C ASP A 635 -21.30 -7.65 -21.24
N ALA A 636 -20.83 -8.86 -21.57
CA ALA A 636 -21.66 -9.90 -22.17
C ALA A 636 -22.80 -10.35 -21.26
N TRP A 637 -22.53 -10.48 -19.95
CA TRP A 637 -23.52 -10.85 -18.93
C TRP A 637 -24.64 -9.83 -18.84
N ARG A 638 -24.29 -8.53 -18.80
CA ARG A 638 -25.25 -7.43 -18.79
C ARG A 638 -26.10 -7.42 -20.06
N ALA A 639 -25.48 -7.51 -21.23
CA ALA A 639 -26.19 -7.52 -22.51
C ALA A 639 -27.18 -8.69 -22.60
N PHE A 640 -26.77 -9.89 -22.17
CA PHE A 640 -27.64 -11.06 -22.14
C PHE A 640 -28.82 -10.88 -21.17
N ALA A 641 -28.56 -10.33 -19.97
CA ALA A 641 -29.61 -10.06 -18.99
C ALA A 641 -30.64 -9.04 -19.51
N GLU A 642 -30.21 -8.01 -20.22
CA GLU A 642 -31.10 -7.01 -20.84
C GLU A 642 -31.99 -7.62 -21.94
N GLU A 643 -31.44 -8.52 -22.77
CA GLU A 643 -32.21 -9.26 -23.77
C GLU A 643 -33.29 -10.18 -23.15
N GLN A 644 -32.96 -10.87 -22.05
CA GLN A 644 -33.86 -11.80 -21.36
C GLN A 644 -34.87 -11.11 -20.43
N ALA A 645 -34.51 -9.97 -19.83
CA ALA A 645 -35.42 -9.18 -18.99
C ALA A 645 -36.57 -8.58 -19.80
N ALA A 646 -36.37 -8.36 -21.12
CA ALA A 646 -37.47 -8.07 -22.05
C ALA A 646 -38.46 -9.25 -22.20
N ALA A 647 -38.12 -10.46 -21.75
CA ALA A 647 -38.94 -11.66 -21.82
C ALA A 647 -39.54 -12.11 -20.45
N THR A 648 -38.88 -11.84 -19.30
CA THR A 648 -39.41 -12.15 -17.95
C THR A 648 -38.81 -11.24 -16.88
N ALA A 649 -39.62 -10.74 -15.94
CA ALA A 649 -39.27 -9.71 -14.95
C ALA A 649 -38.42 -10.16 -13.74
N ASP A 650 -37.73 -11.30 -13.80
CA ASP A 650 -36.89 -11.78 -12.71
C ASP A 650 -35.79 -12.72 -13.22
N SER A 651 -34.55 -12.62 -12.70
CA SER A 651 -33.58 -13.74 -12.46
C SER A 651 -32.07 -13.55 -12.72
N ARG A 652 -31.53 -12.47 -13.31
CA ARG A 652 -30.06 -12.29 -13.43
C ARG A 652 -29.59 -10.86 -13.08
N GLY A 653 -29.75 -10.46 -11.81
CA GLY A 653 -29.25 -9.17 -11.33
C GLY A 653 -27.75 -9.18 -11.00
N GLY A 654 -27.04 -8.09 -11.30
CA GLY A 654 -25.64 -7.87 -10.91
C GLY A 654 -24.60 -8.19 -11.99
N ARG A 655 -23.32 -8.13 -11.63
CA ARG A 655 -22.18 -8.48 -12.51
C ARG A 655 -21.78 -9.93 -12.31
N LEU A 656 -21.33 -10.60 -13.37
CA LEU A 656 -20.80 -11.96 -13.28
C LEU A 656 -19.57 -12.01 -12.36
N SER A 657 -18.71 -10.99 -12.42
CA SER A 657 -17.55 -10.87 -11.56
C SER A 657 -17.90 -10.81 -10.07
N ASP A 658 -19.07 -10.28 -9.71
CA ASP A 658 -19.51 -10.17 -8.30
C ASP A 658 -19.94 -11.55 -7.75
N LEU A 659 -20.19 -12.54 -8.63
CA LEU A 659 -20.39 -13.95 -8.26
C LEU A 659 -19.05 -14.68 -8.08
N ILE A 660 -18.04 -14.34 -8.88
CA ILE A 660 -16.69 -14.93 -8.81
C ILE A 660 -15.92 -14.35 -7.64
N TYR A 661 -16.01 -13.03 -7.44
CA TYR A 661 -15.30 -12.25 -6.43
C TYR A 661 -16.30 -11.46 -5.54
N PRO A 662 -17.17 -12.15 -4.79
CA PRO A 662 -18.17 -11.51 -3.94
C PRO A 662 -17.52 -10.69 -2.82
N HIS A 663 -18.32 -9.89 -2.11
CA HIS A 663 -17.85 -9.18 -0.92
C HIS A 663 -17.36 -10.16 0.15
N THR A 664 -16.40 -9.70 0.97
CA THR A 664 -15.86 -10.48 2.08
C THR A 664 -16.96 -11.00 2.99
N ALA A 665 -16.95 -12.30 3.24
CA ALA A 665 -17.86 -12.97 4.14
C ALA A 665 -17.22 -13.18 5.51
N PHE A 666 -17.86 -12.66 6.57
CA PHE A 666 -17.36 -12.70 7.96
C PHE A 666 -17.91 -13.88 8.78
N ASP A 667 -18.71 -14.75 8.16
CA ASP A 667 -19.32 -15.93 8.76
C ASP A 667 -19.42 -17.09 7.74
N ASP A 668 -19.52 -18.32 8.25
CA ASP A 668 -19.56 -19.54 7.44
C ASP A 668 -20.83 -19.65 6.58
N ASP A 669 -21.96 -19.12 7.08
CA ASP A 669 -23.24 -19.17 6.38
C ASP A 669 -23.21 -18.32 5.10
N THR A 670 -22.68 -17.10 5.18
CA THR A 670 -22.49 -16.22 4.02
C THR A 670 -21.53 -16.84 3.01
N ARG A 671 -20.41 -17.45 3.46
CA ARG A 671 -19.48 -18.18 2.56
C ARG A 671 -20.17 -19.33 1.85
N THR A 672 -20.97 -20.11 2.58
CA THR A 672 -21.73 -21.23 2.03
C THR A 672 -22.75 -20.75 1.00
N ARG A 673 -23.48 -19.66 1.29
CA ARG A 673 -24.45 -19.06 0.36
C ARG A 673 -23.78 -18.52 -0.91
N GLN A 674 -22.64 -17.84 -0.80
CA GLN A 674 -21.87 -17.36 -1.94
C GLN A 674 -21.40 -18.51 -2.83
N GLN A 675 -20.83 -19.58 -2.25
CA GLN A 675 -20.41 -20.76 -3.00
C GLN A 675 -21.59 -21.48 -3.66
N ALA A 676 -22.71 -21.64 -2.94
CA ALA A 676 -23.91 -22.26 -3.48
C ALA A 676 -24.47 -21.44 -4.65
N LEU A 677 -24.46 -20.11 -4.54
CA LEU A 677 -24.90 -19.21 -5.59
C LEU A 677 -24.05 -19.35 -6.86
N LEU A 678 -22.72 -19.37 -6.73
CA LEU A 678 -21.80 -19.57 -7.87
C LEU A 678 -21.94 -20.96 -8.51
N THR A 679 -22.30 -21.98 -7.74
CA THR A 679 -22.39 -23.38 -8.20
C THR A 679 -23.65 -23.68 -9.02
N ARG A 680 -24.65 -22.80 -9.00
CA ARG A 680 -25.82 -22.90 -9.89
C ARG A 680 -25.35 -22.88 -11.35
N THR A 681 -25.85 -23.79 -12.19
CA THR A 681 -25.37 -23.99 -13.57
C THR A 681 -25.34 -22.71 -14.38
N GLU A 682 -26.40 -21.91 -14.28
CA GLU A 682 -26.57 -20.60 -14.95
C GLU A 682 -25.54 -19.54 -14.53
N HIS A 683 -24.82 -19.76 -13.43
CA HIS A 683 -23.72 -18.91 -12.96
C HIS A 683 -22.35 -19.58 -13.17
N ALA A 684 -22.26 -20.88 -12.89
CA ALA A 684 -21.02 -21.65 -12.94
C ALA A 684 -20.42 -21.69 -14.35
N GLN A 685 -21.23 -21.97 -15.37
CA GLN A 685 -20.74 -22.05 -16.75
C GLN A 685 -20.18 -20.72 -17.27
N PRO A 686 -20.91 -19.58 -17.22
CA PRO A 686 -20.36 -18.31 -17.66
C PRO A 686 -19.16 -17.86 -16.80
N ALA A 687 -19.19 -18.11 -15.49
CA ALA A 687 -18.06 -17.81 -14.61
C ALA A 687 -16.79 -18.60 -14.97
N LEU A 688 -16.91 -19.90 -15.24
CA LEU A 688 -15.81 -20.74 -15.70
C LEU A 688 -15.28 -20.28 -17.06
N GLY A 689 -16.17 -19.90 -17.98
CA GLY A 689 -15.77 -19.34 -19.28
C GLY A 689 -14.96 -18.05 -19.13
N ALA A 690 -15.42 -17.13 -18.27
CA ALA A 690 -14.72 -15.87 -17.99
C ALA A 690 -13.31 -16.10 -17.42
N VAL A 691 -13.18 -17.00 -16.43
CA VAL A 691 -11.91 -17.29 -15.77
C VAL A 691 -10.96 -18.09 -16.68
N SER A 692 -11.49 -19.01 -17.48
CA SER A 692 -10.67 -19.74 -18.45
C SER A 692 -10.14 -18.82 -19.54
N LEU A 693 -10.95 -17.86 -20.02
CA LEU A 693 -10.50 -16.82 -20.94
C LEU A 693 -9.42 -15.93 -20.32
N ALA A 694 -9.60 -15.54 -19.05
CA ALA A 694 -8.60 -14.77 -18.31
C ALA A 694 -7.25 -15.52 -18.24
N MET A 695 -7.27 -16.81 -17.86
CA MET A 695 -6.07 -17.64 -17.81
C MET A 695 -5.43 -17.82 -19.19
N LEU A 696 -6.22 -18.05 -20.24
CA LEU A 696 -5.74 -18.17 -21.61
C LEU A 696 -4.99 -16.90 -22.05
N ARG A 697 -5.56 -15.71 -21.82
CA ARG A 697 -4.91 -14.44 -22.20
C ARG A 697 -3.63 -14.17 -21.43
N VAL A 698 -3.55 -14.60 -20.16
CA VAL A 698 -2.30 -14.55 -19.39
C VAL A 698 -1.24 -15.47 -20.01
N LEU A 699 -1.60 -16.71 -20.41
CA LEU A 699 -0.67 -17.61 -21.09
C LEU A 699 -0.20 -17.05 -22.44
N GLU A 700 -1.10 -16.45 -23.22
CA GLU A 700 -0.80 -15.78 -24.49
C GLU A 700 0.17 -14.61 -24.30
N ARG A 701 0.03 -13.84 -23.21
CA ARG A 701 0.96 -12.77 -22.85
C ARG A 701 2.40 -13.26 -22.67
N PHE A 702 2.57 -14.47 -22.15
CA PHE A 702 3.89 -15.13 -22.04
C PHE A 702 4.32 -15.86 -23.31
N GLY A 703 3.53 -15.79 -24.39
CA GLY A 703 3.83 -16.42 -25.67
C GLY A 703 3.69 -17.95 -25.65
N VAL A 704 3.00 -18.52 -24.66
CA VAL A 704 2.76 -19.96 -24.57
C VAL A 704 1.80 -20.37 -25.69
N ARG A 705 2.21 -21.30 -26.55
CA ARG A 705 1.43 -21.81 -27.68
C ARG A 705 1.14 -23.29 -27.49
N THR A 706 -0.05 -23.70 -27.89
CA THR A 706 -0.49 -25.09 -27.81
C THR A 706 -0.56 -25.74 -29.20
N ASP A 707 -0.29 -27.04 -29.26
CA ASP A 707 -0.41 -27.88 -30.45
C ASP A 707 -1.76 -28.61 -30.52
N ALA A 708 -2.41 -28.79 -29.37
CA ALA A 708 -3.69 -29.46 -29.25
C ALA A 708 -4.58 -28.76 -28.21
N LEU A 709 -5.89 -28.92 -28.36
CA LEU A 709 -6.90 -28.32 -27.51
C LEU A 709 -7.94 -29.40 -27.22
N ALA A 710 -8.35 -29.53 -25.96
CA ALA A 710 -9.49 -30.35 -25.60
C ALA A 710 -10.24 -29.70 -24.43
N GLY A 711 -11.54 -29.91 -24.38
CA GLY A 711 -12.38 -29.44 -23.30
C GLY A 711 -13.31 -30.54 -22.82
N HIS A 712 -13.72 -30.49 -21.56
CA HIS A 712 -14.71 -31.42 -21.02
C HIS A 712 -16.08 -30.75 -20.98
N SER A 713 -17.05 -31.21 -21.78
CA SER A 713 -18.40 -30.65 -21.84
C SER A 713 -18.36 -29.14 -22.10
N PHE A 714 -18.81 -28.29 -21.16
CA PHE A 714 -18.70 -26.83 -21.27
C PHE A 714 -17.30 -26.33 -21.66
N GLY A 715 -16.24 -26.99 -21.17
CA GLY A 715 -14.85 -26.64 -21.50
C GLY A 715 -14.57 -26.68 -23.01
N GLU A 716 -15.34 -27.43 -23.82
CA GLU A 716 -15.20 -27.44 -25.28
C GLU A 716 -15.47 -26.08 -25.91
N LEU A 717 -16.36 -25.26 -25.34
CA LEU A 717 -16.60 -23.90 -25.83
C LEU A 717 -15.33 -23.04 -25.71
N THR A 718 -14.63 -23.17 -24.59
CA THR A 718 -13.35 -22.45 -24.39
C THR A 718 -12.27 -23.02 -25.30
N ALA A 719 -12.23 -24.34 -25.51
CA ALA A 719 -11.30 -24.96 -26.46
C ALA A 719 -11.54 -24.49 -27.91
N LEU A 720 -12.80 -24.35 -28.34
CA LEU A 720 -13.17 -23.81 -29.66
C LEU A 720 -12.77 -22.35 -29.81
N HIS A 721 -12.92 -21.55 -28.76
CA HIS A 721 -12.43 -20.18 -28.73
C HIS A 721 -10.90 -20.12 -28.87
N ALA A 722 -10.18 -20.88 -28.04
CA ALA A 722 -8.72 -20.98 -28.08
C ALA A 722 -8.20 -21.51 -29.44
N ALA A 723 -9.01 -22.29 -30.17
CA ALA A 723 -8.70 -22.76 -31.52
C ALA A 723 -8.93 -21.70 -32.63
N GLY A 724 -9.40 -20.50 -32.28
CA GLY A 724 -9.79 -19.47 -33.23
C GLY A 724 -11.03 -19.83 -34.06
N ARG A 725 -11.85 -20.78 -33.61
CA ARG A 725 -13.09 -21.22 -34.29
C ARG A 725 -14.32 -20.47 -33.80
N MET A 726 -14.21 -19.75 -32.69
CA MET A 726 -15.28 -18.99 -32.06
C MET A 726 -14.69 -17.74 -31.43
N ASP A 727 -15.35 -16.59 -31.55
CA ASP A 727 -14.94 -15.39 -30.81
C ASP A 727 -15.37 -15.45 -29.34
N ALA A 728 -14.75 -14.61 -28.50
CA ALA A 728 -14.99 -14.62 -27.05
C ALA A 728 -16.44 -14.23 -26.71
N ALA A 729 -17.02 -13.27 -27.43
CA ALA A 729 -18.40 -12.83 -27.23
C ALA A 729 -19.40 -13.96 -27.49
N THR A 730 -19.23 -14.74 -28.56
CA THR A 730 -20.07 -15.89 -28.88
C THR A 730 -19.89 -16.99 -27.84
N MET A 731 -18.64 -17.28 -27.43
CA MET A 731 -18.36 -18.26 -26.38
C MET A 731 -19.08 -17.91 -25.07
N LEU A 732 -18.94 -16.66 -24.61
CA LEU A 732 -19.58 -16.16 -23.39
C LEU A 732 -21.11 -16.18 -23.50
N ARG A 733 -21.67 -15.85 -24.67
CA ARG A 733 -23.11 -15.92 -24.91
C ARG A 733 -23.62 -17.35 -24.86
N LEU A 734 -22.94 -18.30 -25.50
CA LEU A 734 -23.28 -19.72 -25.44
C LEU A 734 -23.18 -20.28 -24.02
N ALA A 735 -22.28 -19.75 -23.19
CA ALA A 735 -22.17 -20.10 -21.78
C ALA A 735 -23.38 -19.65 -20.94
N MET A 736 -24.19 -18.72 -21.45
CA MET A 736 -25.33 -18.12 -20.74
C MET A 736 -26.69 -18.67 -21.17
N LEU A 737 -26.75 -19.34 -22.33
CA LEU A 737 -27.93 -20.06 -22.86
C LEU A 737 -28.09 -21.41 -22.17
#